data_AF-A0A2N5ZNY1-F1
#
_entry.id   AF-A0A2N5ZNY1-F1
#
_cell.length_a   1.000
_cell.length_b   1.000
_cell.length_c   1.000
_cell.angle_alpha   90.00
_cell.angle_beta   90.00
_cell.angle_gamma   90.00
#
_symmetry.space_group_name_H-M   'P 1'
#
loop_
_entity.id
_entity.type
_entity.pdbx_description
1 polymer ?
#
loop_
_entity_poly.entity_id
_entity_poly.type
_entity_poly.pdbx_seq_one_letter_code
_entity_poly.pdbx_strand_id
1 'polypeptide(L)'
;MRILLLTFLILLANLFSNAQCIEGVISDPKGTPIPYATVFAKEISTGTTSNIDGNFKLELPDGNHTLTFRYLGYRTKEVKVECSEAVQRIDVVMEEQLYKIPEVRILASGEDPAYGIMRKAVAMSYYYLNQVEEYDCRIYIKGSGRFENIPRLMKKTLKKEGLEEGKPMVMENISDIHFELPDVIEENVISMRSTMQGDDASPMGYVTLSLYNDIDGVISPLSRDAFAHYKFQLEASFYDQDYLVHKIKVIPRREGYDLYSGSIYIVEGFWHLHSAELQVEQKMFKIKINQVYSPVNDEVWMPISHNFDIDANAMGFKIKFKYVASVSNYKVKLNSNIDHSLYRNMLIETEEYLNEVNEMSVSQQKEIKELVQKESLTKKESRKLKKLVRKDIEETKPEEKNLEVKDNINNIEDSAMLRSIAYWDSIRPIPLTNIEMEGYKDKDSIQLRMETDTTFRDSVERDNKRFKWSKVLTGGSFNYDNGHRFRYGGIIDLGHLNFNTVDGLKYGMEFNYSHRNDSTGKYFSIWQNTDYAFARERMMSTISIYYRYNGLKQSSFRIRGGRTTSDFDSETGITENLNLITTLVLKDNYLKIYQKDFVYLSHSTDIMNGLKLFTGFEYAKRKQLSNHTDFYLWNPLDHEFTSNIPTIDNFNTNLVNDHDASILSAEISYTPEYYYRMYDGVKRNTHSRFPTFGLSYKKGIKNLFNSDTDFDQLELSVKQGINVRRLGTVRYSLAAGSFLNDNDLYFADYKHFGTNTSFIIGTSEGGPFRLMDYYEYSTHKSYFEGHVRLESDRILLKRLPVLNKTLMREAVYFNYLSTTGNYPYFEVGYGLNQIFLMFNVEVFGGFKGAQHEYTGIKIGIPFVGRNGDSVTIGG
;
A
#
# COMPACT_ATOMS: atom_id res chain seq x y z
N MET A 1 17.22 -37.57 -51.21
CA MET A 1 16.53 -36.47 -50.48
C MET A 1 16.41 -36.72 -48.97
N ARG A 2 15.96 -37.90 -48.48
CA ARG A 2 15.89 -38.21 -47.04
C ARG A 2 17.24 -38.19 -46.28
N ILE A 3 18.33 -38.63 -46.92
CA ILE A 3 19.67 -38.62 -46.30
C ILE A 3 20.24 -37.19 -46.21
N LEU A 4 19.96 -36.34 -47.21
CA LEU A 4 20.36 -34.91 -47.21
C LEU A 4 19.61 -34.11 -46.13
N LEU A 5 18.33 -34.43 -45.89
CA LEU A 5 17.54 -33.78 -44.84
C LEU A 5 18.03 -34.16 -43.44
N LEU A 6 18.48 -35.41 -43.25
CA LEU A 6 19.04 -35.89 -41.98
C LEU A 6 20.42 -35.29 -41.70
N THR A 7 21.26 -35.11 -42.72
CA THR A 7 22.56 -34.43 -42.59
C THR A 7 22.40 -32.93 -42.36
N PHE A 8 21.41 -32.29 -42.99
CA PHE A 8 21.08 -30.88 -42.73
C PHE A 8 20.53 -30.67 -41.30
N LEU A 9 19.72 -31.60 -40.76
CA LEU A 9 19.25 -31.53 -39.37
C LEU A 9 20.38 -31.72 -38.33
N ILE A 10 21.38 -32.57 -38.62
CA ILE A 10 22.53 -32.81 -37.73
C ILE A 10 23.52 -31.63 -37.76
N LEU A 11 23.64 -30.93 -38.90
CA LEU A 11 24.41 -29.68 -39.00
C LEU A 11 23.73 -28.50 -38.30
N LEU A 12 22.39 -28.44 -38.27
CA LEU A 12 21.64 -27.43 -37.52
C LEU A 12 21.71 -27.63 -35.99
N ALA A 13 21.97 -28.86 -35.52
CA ALA A 13 22.09 -29.15 -34.08
C ALA A 13 23.39 -28.61 -33.43
N ASN A 14 24.37 -28.17 -34.23
CA ASN A 14 25.64 -27.62 -33.74
C ASN A 14 25.67 -26.07 -33.71
N LEU A 15 24.53 -25.39 -33.94
CA LEU A 15 24.45 -23.93 -33.94
C LEU A 15 23.94 -23.31 -32.63
N PHE A 16 23.78 -24.11 -31.58
CA PHE A 16 23.53 -23.59 -30.22
C PHE A 16 24.86 -23.56 -29.45
N SER A 17 25.66 -22.52 -29.67
CA SER A 17 26.72 -22.18 -28.73
C SER A 17 26.05 -21.72 -27.43
N ASN A 18 26.23 -22.50 -26.36
CA ASN A 18 25.80 -22.12 -25.02
C ASN A 18 26.75 -21.05 -24.47
N ALA A 19 26.21 -20.07 -23.75
CA ALA A 19 27.01 -19.18 -22.93
C ALA A 19 27.80 -20.01 -21.90
N GLN A 20 29.07 -19.67 -21.65
CA GLN A 20 29.96 -20.50 -20.83
C GLN A 20 30.51 -19.73 -19.63
N CYS A 21 30.71 -20.47 -18.55
CA CYS A 21 30.63 -19.98 -17.19
C CYS A 21 32.00 -19.85 -16.53
N ILE A 22 32.25 -18.71 -15.89
CA ILE A 22 33.27 -18.56 -14.85
C ILE A 22 32.60 -18.78 -13.49
N GLU A 23 33.17 -19.65 -12.67
CA GLU A 23 32.72 -19.88 -11.29
C GLU A 23 33.87 -19.74 -10.30
N GLY A 24 33.57 -19.51 -9.03
CA GLY A 24 34.61 -19.47 -7.99
C GLY A 24 34.11 -18.95 -6.67
N VAL A 25 35.04 -18.77 -5.73
CA VAL A 25 34.76 -18.26 -4.38
C VAL A 25 35.46 -16.92 -4.16
N ILE A 26 34.72 -15.94 -3.66
CA ILE A 26 35.28 -14.65 -3.20
C ILE A 26 35.48 -14.72 -1.70
N SER A 27 36.70 -14.44 -1.23
CA SER A 27 37.08 -14.51 0.18
C SER A 27 37.96 -13.35 0.62
N ASP A 28 38.03 -13.13 1.92
CA ASP A 28 39.00 -12.22 2.55
C ASP A 28 40.39 -12.92 2.70
N PRO A 29 41.45 -12.20 3.11
CA PRO A 29 42.77 -12.81 3.31
C PRO A 29 42.83 -13.85 4.45
N LYS A 30 41.80 -13.93 5.28
CA LYS A 30 41.66 -14.92 6.38
C LYS A 30 40.91 -16.17 5.91
N GLY A 31 40.45 -16.22 4.65
CA GLY A 31 39.67 -17.32 4.08
C GLY A 31 38.18 -17.26 4.44
N THR A 32 37.70 -16.17 5.04
CA THR A 32 36.26 -15.96 5.28
C THR A 32 35.60 -15.63 3.95
N PRO A 33 34.50 -16.29 3.56
CA PRO A 33 33.78 -15.94 2.33
C PRO A 33 33.22 -14.52 2.42
N ILE A 34 33.25 -13.79 1.31
CA ILE A 34 32.66 -12.46 1.18
C ILE A 34 31.28 -12.61 0.52
N PRO A 35 30.19 -12.52 1.31
CA PRO A 35 28.85 -12.74 0.79
C PRO A 35 28.37 -11.53 -0.01
N TYR A 36 27.72 -11.78 -1.14
CA TYR A 36 27.10 -10.74 -1.96
C TYR A 36 28.07 -9.73 -2.56
N ALA A 37 29.32 -10.14 -2.79
CA ALA A 37 30.28 -9.41 -3.60
C ALA A 37 29.84 -9.40 -5.07
N THR A 38 29.88 -8.24 -5.70
CA THR A 38 29.51 -8.05 -7.08
C THR A 38 30.67 -8.39 -8.00
N VAL A 39 30.40 -9.13 -9.06
CA VAL A 39 31.35 -9.46 -10.14
C VAL A 39 30.78 -8.87 -11.42
N PHE A 40 31.47 -7.90 -12.01
CA PHE A 40 30.95 -7.14 -13.15
C PHE A 40 31.95 -7.15 -14.32
N ALA A 41 31.46 -7.48 -15.51
CA ALA A 41 32.19 -7.39 -16.77
C ALA A 41 31.79 -6.08 -17.47
N LYS A 42 32.68 -5.08 -17.40
CA LYS A 42 32.37 -3.71 -17.87
C LYS A 42 32.09 -3.66 -19.38
N GLU A 43 32.81 -4.44 -20.19
CA GLU A 43 32.73 -4.38 -21.66
C GLU A 43 31.36 -4.77 -22.22
N ILE A 44 30.63 -5.65 -21.53
CA ILE A 44 29.33 -6.17 -21.97
C ILE A 44 28.18 -5.78 -21.02
N SER A 45 28.45 -4.99 -19.98
CA SER A 45 27.47 -4.55 -18.98
C SER A 45 26.70 -5.69 -18.29
N THR A 46 27.38 -6.84 -18.09
CA THR A 46 26.83 -8.03 -17.46
C THR A 46 27.55 -8.29 -16.14
N GLY A 47 26.82 -8.74 -15.13
CA GLY A 47 27.41 -9.07 -13.84
C GLY A 47 26.58 -10.06 -13.04
N THR A 48 27.20 -10.58 -11.98
CA THR A 48 26.61 -11.48 -11.01
C THR A 48 26.95 -11.01 -9.59
N THR A 49 26.38 -11.69 -8.60
CA THR A 49 26.65 -11.45 -7.18
C THR A 49 26.94 -12.78 -6.50
N SER A 50 27.93 -12.82 -5.59
CA SER A 50 28.22 -14.05 -4.83
C SER A 50 27.09 -14.38 -3.85
N ASN A 51 26.91 -15.66 -3.53
CA ASN A 51 25.97 -16.09 -2.50
C ASN A 51 26.53 -15.89 -1.08
N ILE A 52 25.80 -16.32 -0.05
CA ILE A 52 26.21 -16.15 1.36
C ILE A 52 27.52 -16.89 1.71
N ASP A 53 27.87 -17.91 0.91
CA ASP A 53 29.10 -18.70 1.06
C ASP A 53 30.22 -18.17 0.14
N GLY A 54 30.04 -17.00 -0.49
CA GLY A 54 31.04 -16.37 -1.36
C GLY A 54 31.13 -16.98 -2.77
N ASN A 55 30.32 -17.98 -3.10
CA ASN A 55 30.32 -18.61 -4.42
C ASN A 55 29.66 -17.71 -5.46
N PHE A 56 30.26 -17.54 -6.64
CA PHE A 56 29.69 -16.80 -7.75
C PHE A 56 29.73 -17.62 -9.05
N LYS A 57 28.84 -17.25 -9.97
CA LYS A 57 28.73 -17.85 -11.31
C LYS A 57 28.41 -16.73 -12.32
N LEU A 58 29.21 -16.57 -13.36
CA LEU A 58 29.01 -15.56 -14.40
C LEU A 58 29.20 -16.17 -15.79
N GLU A 59 28.21 -16.03 -16.66
CA GLU A 59 28.30 -16.47 -18.05
C GLU A 59 28.84 -15.33 -18.93
N LEU A 60 29.88 -15.63 -19.71
CA LEU A 60 30.54 -14.68 -20.59
C LEU A 60 30.69 -15.30 -22.00
N PRO A 61 30.65 -14.49 -23.06
CA PRO A 61 30.98 -14.94 -24.41
C PRO A 61 32.49 -15.22 -24.54
N ASP A 62 32.89 -15.97 -25.56
CA ASP A 62 34.31 -16.25 -25.81
C ASP A 62 35.12 -14.97 -26.03
N GLY A 63 36.34 -14.92 -25.49
CA GLY A 63 37.25 -13.78 -25.62
C GLY A 63 37.82 -13.29 -24.29
N ASN A 64 38.51 -12.15 -24.36
CA ASN A 64 39.13 -11.51 -23.20
C ASN A 64 38.15 -10.55 -22.53
N HIS A 65 37.93 -10.75 -21.23
CA HIS A 65 37.07 -9.90 -20.41
C HIS A 65 37.83 -9.39 -19.20
N THR A 66 37.47 -8.19 -18.74
CA THR A 66 37.98 -7.63 -17.48
C THR A 66 36.90 -7.69 -16.41
N LEU A 67 37.06 -8.58 -15.44
CA LEU A 67 36.14 -8.75 -14.32
C LEU A 67 36.53 -7.84 -13.16
N THR A 68 35.56 -7.05 -12.70
CA THR A 68 35.70 -6.17 -11.54
C THR A 68 34.95 -6.78 -10.37
N PHE A 69 35.69 -7.12 -9.32
CA PHE A 69 35.16 -7.66 -8.06
C PHE A 69 35.03 -6.51 -7.06
N ARG A 70 33.80 -6.27 -6.58
CA ARG A 70 33.47 -5.14 -5.70
C ARG A 70 32.66 -5.61 -4.51
N TYR A 71 33.04 -5.17 -3.33
CA TYR A 71 32.25 -5.35 -2.13
C TYR A 71 32.53 -4.22 -1.15
N LEU A 72 31.51 -3.83 -0.39
CA LEU A 72 31.64 -2.73 0.56
C LEU A 72 32.66 -3.09 1.64
N GLY A 73 33.63 -2.20 1.87
CA GLY A 73 34.69 -2.42 2.85
C GLY A 73 35.94 -3.13 2.32
N TYR A 74 35.96 -3.49 1.02
CA TYR A 74 37.08 -4.14 0.36
C TYR A 74 37.53 -3.35 -0.84
N ARG A 75 38.82 -3.45 -1.17
CA ARG A 75 39.39 -2.80 -2.35
C ARG A 75 38.88 -3.49 -3.62
N THR A 76 38.41 -2.69 -4.58
CA THR A 76 38.04 -3.20 -5.91
C THR A 76 39.21 -3.94 -6.53
N LYS A 77 38.97 -5.16 -7.01
CA LYS A 77 39.98 -6.02 -7.64
C LYS A 77 39.58 -6.31 -9.07
N GLU A 78 40.48 -6.00 -9.99
CA GLU A 78 40.32 -6.32 -11.41
C GLU A 78 41.08 -7.61 -11.74
N VAL A 79 40.42 -8.52 -12.44
CA VAL A 79 40.98 -9.78 -12.91
C VAL A 79 40.67 -9.91 -14.40
N LYS A 80 41.71 -10.02 -15.22
CA LYS A 80 41.57 -10.32 -16.64
C LYS A 80 41.39 -11.81 -16.82
N VAL A 81 40.40 -12.20 -17.61
CA VAL A 81 40.03 -13.60 -17.85
C VAL A 81 39.92 -13.82 -19.36
N GLU A 82 40.42 -14.94 -19.82
CA GLU A 82 40.30 -15.39 -21.22
C GLU A 82 39.32 -16.56 -21.22
N CYS A 83 38.09 -16.31 -21.68
CA CYS A 83 37.06 -17.32 -21.75
C CYS A 83 37.30 -18.24 -22.95
N SER A 84 37.28 -19.56 -22.70
CA SER A 84 37.42 -20.64 -23.68
C SER A 84 36.37 -21.73 -23.44
N GLU A 85 36.37 -22.80 -24.24
CA GLU A 85 35.33 -23.85 -24.25
C GLU A 85 35.08 -24.59 -22.90
N ALA A 86 35.92 -24.39 -21.88
CA ALA A 86 35.83 -25.06 -20.58
C ALA A 86 35.46 -24.09 -19.45
N VAL A 87 34.59 -24.54 -18.51
CA VAL A 87 34.27 -23.81 -17.28
C VAL A 87 35.56 -23.54 -16.49
N GLN A 88 35.86 -22.27 -16.28
CA GLN A 88 37.07 -21.85 -15.57
C GLN A 88 36.72 -21.51 -14.12
N ARG A 89 37.41 -22.15 -13.18
CA ARG A 89 37.30 -21.82 -11.76
C ARG A 89 38.30 -20.71 -11.37
N ILE A 90 37.80 -19.62 -10.79
CA ILE A 90 38.57 -18.43 -10.39
C ILE A 90 38.22 -18.04 -8.96
N ASP A 91 39.04 -18.47 -8.01
CA ASP A 91 38.90 -18.06 -6.61
C ASP A 91 39.62 -16.71 -6.40
N VAL A 92 38.92 -15.74 -5.79
CA VAL A 92 39.39 -14.35 -5.69
C VAL A 92 39.47 -13.93 -4.22
N VAL A 93 40.68 -13.58 -3.79
CA VAL A 93 40.91 -12.94 -2.48
C VAL A 93 40.84 -11.41 -2.63
N MET A 94 39.93 -10.76 -1.91
CA MET A 94 39.81 -9.30 -1.86
C MET A 94 40.45 -8.75 -0.58
N GLU A 95 41.22 -7.66 -0.70
CA GLU A 95 41.86 -7.01 0.45
C GLU A 95 40.90 -6.01 1.12
N GLU A 96 40.96 -5.88 2.45
CA GLU A 96 40.19 -4.86 3.18
C GLU A 96 40.57 -3.45 2.71
N GLN A 97 39.58 -2.57 2.52
CA GLN A 97 39.81 -1.19 2.11
C GLN A 97 40.37 -0.40 3.28
N LEU A 98 41.62 0.05 3.15
CA LEU A 98 42.20 0.97 4.12
C LEU A 98 41.59 2.36 3.95
N TYR A 99 40.95 2.83 5.02
CA TYR A 99 40.35 4.15 5.10
C TYR A 99 41.37 5.16 5.61
N LYS A 100 41.60 6.26 4.86
CA LYS A 100 42.30 7.41 5.41
C LYS A 100 41.31 8.20 6.26
N ILE A 101 41.54 8.22 7.57
CA ILE A 101 40.81 9.11 8.47
C ILE A 101 41.29 10.52 8.14
N PRO A 102 40.40 11.45 7.73
CA PRO A 102 40.79 12.82 7.47
C PRO A 102 41.39 13.44 8.74
N GLU A 103 42.45 14.25 8.59
CA GLU A 103 42.91 15.10 9.68
C GLU A 103 41.74 15.95 10.18
N VAL A 104 41.64 16.14 11.50
CA VAL A 104 40.62 16.98 12.12
C VAL A 104 40.85 18.43 11.70
N ARG A 105 40.32 18.80 10.52
CA ARG A 105 40.30 20.19 10.05
C ARG A 105 39.16 20.89 10.77
N ILE A 106 39.49 21.62 11.82
CA ILE A 106 38.56 22.59 12.41
C ILE A 106 38.43 23.71 11.36
N LEU A 107 37.42 23.62 10.48
CA LEU A 107 37.06 24.72 9.61
C LEU A 107 36.74 25.93 10.48
N ALA A 108 37.03 27.15 10.01
CA ALA A 108 36.71 28.39 10.74
C ALA A 108 35.20 28.52 11.08
N SER A 109 34.35 27.76 10.39
CA SER A 109 32.90 27.65 10.64
C SER A 109 32.52 26.71 11.80
N GLY A 110 33.44 25.87 12.29
CA GLY A 110 33.16 24.81 13.28
C GLY A 110 32.25 23.67 12.77
N GLU A 111 31.98 23.61 11.46
CA GLU A 111 31.10 22.61 10.84
C GLU A 111 31.93 21.44 10.28
N ASP A 112 31.38 20.22 10.37
CA ASP A 112 32.03 19.01 9.82
C ASP A 112 32.12 19.08 8.28
N PRO A 113 33.25 18.70 7.66
CA PRO A 113 33.42 18.70 6.20
C PRO A 113 32.31 17.97 5.43
N ALA A 114 31.68 16.95 6.02
CA ALA A 114 30.56 16.24 5.41
C ALA A 114 29.40 17.16 5.02
N TYR A 115 29.17 18.27 5.73
CA TYR A 115 28.10 19.20 5.37
C TYR A 115 28.34 19.89 4.02
N GLY A 116 29.58 20.15 3.63
CA GLY A 116 29.92 20.70 2.32
C GLY A 116 29.56 19.71 1.21
N ILE A 117 30.01 18.46 1.37
CA ILE A 117 29.77 17.35 0.44
C ILE A 117 28.26 17.09 0.31
N MET A 118 27.56 16.96 1.43
CA MET A 118 26.12 16.69 1.46
C MET A 118 25.30 17.82 0.84
N ARG A 119 25.73 19.08 0.95
CA ARG A 119 25.01 20.22 0.35
C ARG A 119 25.02 20.15 -1.16
N LYS A 120 26.10 19.66 -1.75
CA LYS A 120 26.22 19.44 -3.19
C LYS A 120 25.43 18.21 -3.61
N ALA A 121 25.59 17.08 -2.91
CA ALA A 121 24.82 15.86 -3.19
C ALA A 121 23.29 16.08 -3.12
N VAL A 122 22.79 16.81 -2.10
CA VAL A 122 21.36 17.17 -1.95
C VAL A 122 20.88 18.19 -2.97
N ALA A 123 21.77 19.03 -3.49
CA ALA A 123 21.44 19.98 -4.56
C ALA A 123 21.34 19.27 -5.91
N MET A 124 22.25 18.33 -6.17
CA MET A 124 22.33 17.53 -7.39
C MET A 124 21.35 16.35 -7.41
N SER A 125 20.74 15.97 -6.28
CA SER A 125 19.83 14.82 -6.22
C SER A 125 18.65 14.91 -7.20
N TYR A 126 18.15 16.12 -7.48
CA TYR A 126 17.08 16.31 -8.47
C TYR A 126 17.57 16.12 -9.91
N TYR A 127 18.82 16.47 -10.21
CA TYR A 127 19.45 16.18 -11.50
C TYR A 127 19.61 14.67 -11.69
N TYR A 128 20.23 13.97 -10.73
CA TYR A 128 20.43 12.52 -10.83
C TYR A 128 19.13 11.72 -10.91
N LEU A 129 18.04 12.21 -10.30
CA LEU A 129 16.72 11.61 -10.42
C LEU A 129 16.13 11.74 -11.84
N ASN A 130 16.49 12.77 -12.61
CA ASN A 130 15.94 13.04 -13.94
C ASN A 130 16.99 12.91 -15.07
N GLN A 131 18.22 12.46 -14.75
CA GLN A 131 19.34 12.37 -15.69
C GLN A 131 19.04 11.37 -16.80
N VAL A 132 18.39 10.26 -16.46
CA VAL A 132 18.00 9.19 -17.37
C VAL A 132 16.53 9.37 -17.72
N GLU A 133 16.23 9.51 -19.00
CA GLU A 133 14.84 9.56 -19.50
C GLU A 133 14.25 8.17 -19.62
N GLU A 134 15.04 7.20 -20.05
CA GLU A 134 14.59 5.85 -20.34
C GLU A 134 15.69 4.84 -20.01
N TYR A 135 15.33 3.71 -19.39
CA TYR A 135 16.23 2.57 -19.29
C TYR A 135 15.54 1.21 -19.34
N ASP A 136 16.23 0.23 -19.90
CA ASP A 136 15.89 -1.19 -19.77
C ASP A 136 16.90 -1.88 -18.87
N CYS A 137 16.45 -2.79 -18.01
CA CYS A 137 17.33 -3.68 -17.27
C CYS A 137 16.66 -5.02 -16.94
N ARG A 138 17.49 -6.02 -16.61
CA ARG A 138 17.03 -7.30 -16.07
C ARG A 138 17.33 -7.36 -14.58
N ILE A 139 16.34 -7.73 -13.77
CA ILE A 139 16.48 -7.86 -12.33
C ILE A 139 16.27 -9.33 -11.94
N TYR A 140 17.27 -9.91 -11.28
CA TYR A 140 17.13 -11.18 -10.57
C TYR A 140 17.03 -10.89 -9.07
N ILE A 141 15.96 -11.33 -8.43
CA ILE A 141 15.73 -11.22 -6.98
C ILE A 141 15.74 -12.62 -6.37
N LYS A 142 16.53 -12.81 -5.32
CA LYS A 142 16.46 -13.98 -4.45
C LYS A 142 16.14 -13.56 -3.03
N GLY A 143 15.09 -14.14 -2.47
CA GLY A 143 14.70 -13.99 -1.08
C GLY A 143 14.88 -15.30 -0.33
N SER A 144 15.51 -15.29 0.84
CA SER A 144 15.53 -16.46 1.73
C SER A 144 15.35 -16.07 3.20
N GLY A 145 14.62 -16.90 3.95
CA GLY A 145 14.30 -16.60 5.34
C GLY A 145 13.72 -17.78 6.09
N ARG A 146 13.39 -17.56 7.37
CA ARG A 146 12.73 -18.55 8.23
C ARG A 146 11.99 -17.88 9.38
N PHE A 147 10.95 -18.54 9.86
CA PHE A 147 10.34 -18.20 11.14
C PHE A 147 11.25 -18.67 12.28
N GLU A 148 11.66 -17.74 13.13
CA GLU A 148 12.34 -18.05 14.39
C GLU A 148 11.32 -18.38 15.49
N ASN A 149 10.15 -17.74 15.47
CA ASN A 149 9.09 -17.99 16.44
C ASN A 149 7.70 -17.72 15.84
N ILE A 150 6.74 -18.61 16.11
CA ILE A 150 5.33 -18.49 15.73
C ILE A 150 4.45 -18.60 16.98
N PRO A 151 3.52 -17.66 17.22
CA PRO A 151 2.57 -17.75 18.33
C PRO A 151 1.77 -19.07 18.32
N ARG A 152 1.59 -19.67 19.51
CA ARG A 152 0.93 -20.99 19.67
C ARG A 152 -0.43 -21.09 19.00
N LEU A 153 -1.25 -20.03 19.07
CA LEU A 153 -2.59 -19.97 18.49
C LEU A 153 -2.59 -20.11 16.96
N MET A 154 -1.52 -19.68 16.29
CA MET A 154 -1.42 -19.69 14.82
C MET A 154 -0.58 -20.83 14.27
N LYS A 155 0.20 -21.50 15.10
CA LYS A 155 1.11 -22.59 14.69
C LYS A 155 0.41 -23.71 13.90
N LYS A 156 -0.80 -24.10 14.31
CA LYS A 156 -1.57 -25.16 13.61
C LYS A 156 -2.14 -24.69 12.26
N THR A 157 -2.50 -23.42 12.15
CA THR A 157 -3.04 -22.84 10.91
C THR A 157 -1.92 -22.66 9.90
N LEU A 158 -0.83 -21.99 10.29
CA LEU A 158 0.34 -21.73 9.43
C LEU A 158 1.04 -23.01 8.97
N LYS A 159 1.07 -24.05 9.82
CA LYS A 159 1.59 -25.36 9.44
C LYS A 159 0.81 -25.99 8.27
N LYS A 160 -0.50 -25.73 8.13
CA LYS A 160 -1.29 -26.21 6.98
C LYS A 160 -0.92 -25.48 5.68
N GLU A 161 -0.40 -24.27 5.79
CA GLU A 161 0.08 -23.45 4.67
C GLU A 161 1.57 -23.72 4.35
N GLY A 162 2.19 -24.71 5.02
CA GLY A 162 3.59 -25.07 4.83
C GLY A 162 4.59 -24.18 5.57
N LEU A 163 4.11 -23.27 6.43
CA LEU A 163 4.92 -22.35 7.20
C LEU A 163 5.19 -22.92 8.61
N GLU A 164 6.44 -23.27 8.88
CA GLU A 164 6.89 -23.86 10.15
C GLU A 164 8.13 -23.14 10.69
N GLU A 165 8.29 -23.15 12.01
CA GLU A 165 9.52 -22.64 12.66
C GLU A 165 10.74 -23.42 12.15
N GLY A 166 11.79 -22.69 11.78
CA GLY A 166 13.05 -23.27 11.31
C GLY A 166 13.06 -23.81 9.88
N LYS A 167 11.90 -24.02 9.23
CA LYS A 167 11.85 -24.45 7.83
C LYS A 167 12.32 -23.29 6.92
N PRO A 168 13.29 -23.52 6.00
CA PRO A 168 13.75 -22.49 5.09
C PRO A 168 12.66 -22.13 4.08
N MET A 169 12.50 -20.83 3.87
CA MET A 169 11.59 -20.23 2.90
C MET A 169 12.45 -19.55 1.85
N VAL A 170 12.19 -19.83 0.57
CA VAL A 170 12.99 -19.29 -0.54
C VAL A 170 12.07 -18.82 -1.64
N MET A 171 12.42 -17.69 -2.24
CA MET A 171 11.79 -17.18 -3.45
C MET A 171 12.83 -16.67 -4.44
N GLU A 172 12.57 -16.88 -5.72
CA GLU A 172 13.36 -16.36 -6.84
C GLU A 172 12.42 -15.68 -7.83
N ASN A 173 12.83 -14.54 -8.36
CA ASN A 173 12.09 -13.79 -9.37
C ASN A 173 13.06 -13.22 -10.42
N ILE A 174 12.70 -13.33 -11.70
CA ILE A 174 13.39 -12.70 -12.82
C ILE A 174 12.39 -11.85 -13.59
N SER A 175 12.66 -10.54 -13.64
CA SER A 175 11.86 -9.57 -14.36
C SER A 175 12.73 -8.73 -15.30
N ASP A 176 12.23 -8.43 -16.49
CA ASP A 176 12.75 -7.34 -17.31
C ASP A 176 11.96 -6.07 -16.97
N ILE A 177 12.67 -4.99 -16.66
CA ILE A 177 12.11 -3.68 -16.31
C ILE A 177 12.42 -2.69 -17.43
N HIS A 178 11.36 -2.04 -17.91
CA HIS A 178 11.46 -0.84 -18.74
C HIS A 178 11.02 0.36 -17.91
N PHE A 179 11.80 1.44 -17.91
CA PHE A 179 11.46 2.70 -17.24
C PHE A 179 11.48 3.84 -18.26
N GLU A 180 10.50 4.72 -18.19
CA GLU A 180 10.42 5.97 -18.97
C GLU A 180 9.87 7.11 -18.09
N LEU A 181 10.51 8.27 -18.13
CA LEU A 181 10.03 9.49 -17.46
C LEU A 181 8.68 9.95 -18.08
N PRO A 182 7.75 10.52 -17.29
CA PRO A 182 7.90 10.90 -15.89
C PRO A 182 7.63 9.78 -14.87
N ASP A 183 6.81 8.77 -15.20
CA ASP A 183 6.30 7.78 -14.23
C ASP A 183 5.86 6.45 -14.90
N VAL A 184 6.52 6.00 -15.97
CA VAL A 184 6.21 4.69 -16.60
C VAL A 184 7.24 3.66 -16.17
N ILE A 185 6.81 2.59 -15.53
CA ILE A 185 7.64 1.41 -15.23
C ILE A 185 6.88 0.19 -15.74
N GLU A 186 7.43 -0.58 -16.66
CA GLU A 186 6.86 -1.85 -17.08
C GLU A 186 7.72 -2.99 -16.52
N GLU A 187 7.12 -3.84 -15.70
CA GLU A 187 7.73 -5.07 -15.20
C GLU A 187 7.17 -6.27 -15.99
N ASN A 188 8.04 -6.93 -16.76
CA ASN A 188 7.71 -8.18 -17.43
C ASN A 188 8.35 -9.33 -16.63
N VAL A 189 7.53 -10.04 -15.85
CA VAL A 189 7.97 -11.19 -15.05
C VAL A 189 8.16 -12.40 -15.96
N ILE A 190 9.43 -12.74 -16.21
CA ILE A 190 9.83 -13.85 -17.07
C ILE A 190 9.64 -15.18 -16.34
N SER A 191 10.06 -15.23 -15.06
CA SER A 191 9.92 -16.44 -14.26
C SER A 191 9.94 -16.14 -12.76
N MET A 192 9.12 -16.88 -12.01
CA MET A 192 9.05 -16.78 -10.56
C MET A 192 8.94 -18.15 -9.90
N ARG A 193 9.58 -18.30 -8.73
CA ARG A 193 9.61 -19.57 -7.99
C ARG A 193 9.67 -19.31 -6.48
N SER A 194 8.56 -19.56 -5.77
CA SER A 194 8.48 -19.40 -4.30
C SER A 194 8.10 -20.70 -3.58
N THR A 195 8.66 -20.95 -2.40
CA THR A 195 8.21 -22.03 -1.49
C THR A 195 6.97 -21.63 -0.67
N MET A 196 6.53 -20.37 -0.75
CA MET A 196 5.36 -19.83 -0.05
C MET A 196 4.11 -19.87 -0.94
N GLN A 197 2.92 -20.05 -0.36
CA GLN A 197 1.64 -19.85 -1.07
C GLN A 197 1.24 -18.38 -1.01
N GLY A 198 0.98 -17.76 -2.17
CA GLY A 198 0.52 -16.37 -2.29
C GLY A 198 1.46 -15.48 -3.12
N ASP A 199 0.90 -14.42 -3.72
CA ASP A 199 1.65 -13.29 -4.29
C ASP A 199 2.05 -12.36 -3.14
N ASP A 200 3.12 -12.68 -2.40
CA ASP A 200 3.43 -11.92 -1.18
C ASP A 200 4.89 -11.42 -1.11
N ALA A 201 4.96 -10.09 -0.97
CA ALA A 201 6.10 -9.25 -0.63
C ALA A 201 7.34 -9.43 -1.52
N SER A 202 7.23 -9.04 -2.79
CA SER A 202 8.42 -8.78 -3.61
C SER A 202 9.07 -7.45 -3.15
N PRO A 203 10.39 -7.42 -2.84
CA PRO A 203 11.10 -6.18 -2.55
C PRO A 203 11.31 -5.34 -3.82
N MET A 204 10.69 -5.71 -4.96
CA MET A 204 10.85 -5.02 -6.24
C MET A 204 10.60 -3.52 -6.10
N GLY A 205 9.61 -3.11 -5.31
CA GLY A 205 9.38 -1.70 -5.00
C GLY A 205 10.59 -1.00 -4.39
N TYR A 206 11.37 -1.65 -3.51
CA TYR A 206 12.60 -1.07 -2.95
C TYR A 206 13.81 -1.17 -3.88
N VAL A 207 13.80 -2.11 -4.83
CA VAL A 207 14.86 -2.30 -5.83
C VAL A 207 14.74 -1.29 -6.97
N THR A 208 13.52 -0.92 -7.36
CA THR A 208 13.27 0.05 -8.43
C THR A 208 13.25 1.50 -7.95
N LEU A 209 13.22 1.75 -6.64
CA LEU A 209 13.18 3.11 -6.06
C LEU A 209 14.58 3.70 -5.81
N SER A 210 14.73 4.97 -6.15
CA SER A 210 15.96 5.73 -6.00
C SER A 210 16.13 6.35 -4.61
N LEU A 211 17.31 6.20 -3.99
CA LEU A 211 17.67 6.89 -2.75
C LEU A 211 17.77 8.43 -2.91
N TYR A 212 17.66 9.00 -4.12
CA TYR A 212 17.60 10.45 -4.31
C TYR A 212 16.23 11.06 -3.95
N ASN A 213 15.20 10.22 -3.70
CA ASN A 213 13.87 10.64 -3.29
C ASN A 213 13.44 10.00 -1.95
N ASP A 214 12.40 10.55 -1.31
CA ASP A 214 11.79 9.95 -0.11
C ASP A 214 11.02 8.67 -0.49
N ILE A 215 11.11 7.62 0.33
CA ILE A 215 10.54 6.29 0.04
C ILE A 215 9.55 5.93 1.14
N ASP A 216 8.27 5.72 0.80
CA ASP A 216 7.21 5.28 1.74
C ASP A 216 7.16 6.07 3.05
N GLY A 217 7.37 7.38 2.97
CA GLY A 217 7.39 8.28 4.13
C GLY A 217 8.70 8.29 4.92
N VAL A 218 9.68 7.46 4.55
CA VAL A 218 11.05 7.51 5.06
C VAL A 218 11.82 8.60 4.31
N ILE A 219 12.34 9.57 5.05
CA ILE A 219 13.00 10.76 4.48
C ILE A 219 14.41 10.39 4.06
N SER A 220 14.76 10.53 2.78
CA SER A 220 16.11 10.21 2.29
C SER A 220 17.17 11.18 2.86
N PRO A 221 18.42 10.72 3.13
CA PRO A 221 19.53 11.60 3.47
C PRO A 221 19.94 12.55 2.33
N LEU A 222 19.45 12.32 1.10
CA LEU A 222 19.66 13.16 -0.08
C LEU A 222 18.41 14.00 -0.45
N SER A 223 17.36 13.94 0.39
CA SER A 223 16.12 14.67 0.18
C SER A 223 16.25 16.17 0.45
N ARG A 224 15.20 16.92 0.09
CA ARG A 224 15.14 18.38 0.31
C ARG A 224 15.35 18.79 1.76
N ASP A 225 14.80 18.04 2.70
CA ASP A 225 14.75 18.42 4.10
C ASP A 225 15.83 17.68 4.94
N ALA A 226 16.75 16.96 4.30
CA ALA A 226 17.77 16.12 4.95
C ALA A 226 18.48 16.80 6.13
N PHE A 227 18.93 18.05 5.99
CA PHE A 227 19.63 18.78 7.06
C PHE A 227 18.78 19.09 8.31
N ALA A 228 17.45 19.10 8.17
CA ALA A 228 16.54 19.26 9.31
C ALA A 228 16.38 17.94 10.10
N HIS A 229 16.65 16.81 9.47
CA HIS A 229 16.41 15.47 10.00
C HIS A 229 17.70 14.73 10.39
N TYR A 230 18.83 15.07 9.77
CA TYR A 230 20.10 14.37 9.96
C TYR A 230 21.23 15.29 10.43
N LYS A 231 22.16 14.70 11.17
CA LYS A 231 23.54 15.17 11.33
C LYS A 231 24.43 14.32 10.43
N PHE A 232 25.45 14.96 9.87
CA PHE A 232 26.41 14.32 8.99
C PHE A 232 27.81 14.44 9.58
N GLN A 233 28.60 13.39 9.44
CA GLN A 233 29.99 13.34 9.89
C GLN A 233 30.83 12.63 8.85
N LEU A 234 31.95 13.23 8.43
CA LEU A 234 32.89 12.60 7.53
C LEU A 234 33.72 11.57 8.32
N GLU A 235 33.57 10.27 8.01
CA GLU A 235 34.32 9.21 8.69
C GLU A 235 35.67 8.94 8.02
N ALA A 236 35.69 8.91 6.68
CA ALA A 236 36.85 8.54 5.91
C ALA A 236 36.80 9.06 4.48
N SER A 237 37.95 9.07 3.80
CA SER A 237 38.04 9.25 2.35
C SER A 237 39.05 8.26 1.78
N PHE A 238 38.75 7.69 0.62
CA PHE A 238 39.59 6.69 -0.03
C PHE A 238 39.44 6.77 -1.54
N TYR A 239 40.45 6.30 -2.26
CA TYR A 239 40.35 6.13 -3.71
C TYR A 239 39.83 4.72 -4.00
N ASP A 240 38.76 4.63 -4.79
CA ASP A 240 38.31 3.40 -5.44
C ASP A 240 38.50 3.57 -6.95
N GLN A 241 39.41 2.79 -7.54
CA GLN A 241 39.93 3.02 -8.90
C GLN A 241 40.41 4.48 -9.06
N ASP A 242 39.82 5.24 -9.98
CA ASP A 242 40.16 6.65 -10.26
C ASP A 242 39.29 7.66 -9.48
N TYR A 243 38.36 7.17 -8.66
CA TYR A 243 37.39 8.01 -7.97
C TYR A 243 37.78 8.23 -6.51
N LEU A 244 37.86 9.49 -6.07
CA LEU A 244 37.92 9.83 -4.65
C LEU A 244 36.52 9.70 -4.05
N VAL A 245 36.36 8.86 -3.04
CA VAL A 245 35.07 8.55 -2.40
C VAL A 245 35.09 8.99 -0.95
N HIS A 246 34.05 9.71 -0.54
CA HIS A 246 33.84 10.17 0.83
C HIS A 246 32.82 9.31 1.56
N LYS A 247 33.22 8.70 2.68
CA LYS A 247 32.33 7.95 3.57
C LYS A 247 31.71 8.91 4.60
N ILE A 248 30.40 9.10 4.52
CA ILE A 248 29.64 10.03 5.36
C ILE A 248 28.67 9.28 6.24
N LYS A 249 28.82 9.44 7.55
CA LYS A 249 27.87 8.91 8.53
C LYS A 249 26.60 9.75 8.54
N VAL A 250 25.45 9.08 8.45
CA VAL A 250 24.11 9.65 8.54
C VAL A 250 23.55 9.35 9.93
N ILE A 251 23.35 10.39 10.74
CA ILE A 251 22.89 10.28 12.12
C ILE A 251 21.52 10.96 12.24
N PRO A 252 20.42 10.25 12.52
CA PRO A 252 19.13 10.88 12.70
C PRO A 252 19.14 11.81 13.93
N ARG A 253 18.57 13.00 13.79
CA ARG A 253 18.46 14.01 14.86
C ARG A 253 17.42 13.65 15.92
N ARG A 254 16.53 12.72 15.59
CA ARG A 254 15.49 12.19 16.47
C ARG A 254 15.36 10.68 16.27
N GLU A 255 14.98 9.98 17.32
CA GLU A 255 14.44 8.64 17.16
C GLU A 255 13.09 8.72 16.40
N GLY A 256 12.85 7.79 15.48
CA GLY A 256 11.65 7.75 14.65
C GLY A 256 11.69 6.59 13.66
N TYR A 257 10.54 6.28 13.07
CA TYR A 257 10.38 5.17 12.11
C TYR A 257 10.50 5.59 10.65
N ASP A 258 10.86 6.84 10.41
CA ASP A 258 10.82 7.52 9.12
C ASP A 258 12.19 8.11 8.72
N LEU A 259 13.26 7.67 9.39
CA LEU A 259 14.62 8.15 9.17
C LEU A 259 15.62 7.01 9.02
N TYR A 260 16.62 7.24 8.17
CA TYR A 260 17.76 6.34 7.99
C TYR A 260 18.87 6.60 9.01
N SER A 261 19.65 5.57 9.27
CA SER A 261 20.92 5.66 10.00
C SER A 261 21.96 4.80 9.30
N GLY A 262 23.25 5.14 9.40
CA GLY A 262 24.32 4.36 8.76
C GLY A 262 25.30 5.25 8.03
N SER A 263 25.75 4.83 6.85
CA SER A 263 26.72 5.56 6.03
C SER A 263 26.31 5.61 4.57
N ILE A 264 26.61 6.72 3.90
CA ILE A 264 26.55 6.84 2.45
C ILE A 264 27.93 7.20 1.90
N TYR A 265 28.18 6.78 0.67
CA TYR A 265 29.46 6.97 0.00
C TYR A 265 29.23 7.85 -1.23
N ILE A 266 29.88 9.01 -1.27
CA ILE A 266 29.68 10.03 -2.30
C ILE A 266 30.98 10.21 -3.08
N VAL A 267 30.87 10.22 -4.42
CA VAL A 267 32.02 10.44 -5.30
C VAL A 267 32.35 11.92 -5.37
N GLU A 268 33.61 12.28 -5.11
CA GLU A 268 34.11 13.66 -5.22
C GLU A 268 34.03 14.15 -6.66
N GLY A 269 33.66 15.42 -6.84
CA GLY A 269 33.62 16.06 -8.16
C GLY A 269 32.42 15.65 -9.03
N PHE A 270 31.64 14.65 -8.63
CA PHE A 270 30.35 14.33 -9.25
C PHE A 270 29.19 14.46 -8.24
N TRP A 271 29.39 14.07 -6.98
CA TRP A 271 28.38 14.12 -5.90
C TRP A 271 27.19 13.16 -6.06
N HIS A 272 27.31 12.13 -6.89
CA HIS A 272 26.38 11.00 -6.89
C HIS A 272 26.78 9.94 -5.84
N LEU A 273 25.84 9.05 -5.57
CA LEU A 273 26.05 7.85 -4.78
C LEU A 273 27.03 6.89 -5.46
N HIS A 274 27.96 6.40 -4.65
CA HIS A 274 28.82 5.26 -4.96
C HIS A 274 28.24 3.98 -4.35
N SER A 275 27.82 4.08 -3.09
CA SER A 275 27.19 3.01 -2.33
C SER A 275 26.45 3.58 -1.13
N ALA A 276 25.56 2.79 -0.54
CA ALA A 276 24.83 3.15 0.67
C ALA A 276 24.74 1.93 1.60
N GLU A 277 25.04 2.15 2.88
CA GLU A 277 24.87 1.18 3.97
C GLU A 277 23.95 1.85 4.99
N LEU A 278 22.65 1.65 4.80
CA LEU A 278 21.62 2.31 5.59
C LEU A 278 20.83 1.30 6.39
N GLN A 279 20.27 1.76 7.49
CA GLN A 279 19.35 1.02 8.31
C GLN A 279 18.15 1.91 8.60
N VAL A 280 16.96 1.36 8.40
CA VAL A 280 15.72 1.95 8.83
C VAL A 280 15.07 1.01 9.85
N GLU A 281 14.73 1.55 11.01
CA GLU A 281 13.83 0.86 11.93
C GLU A 281 12.43 1.36 11.61
N GLN A 282 11.59 0.48 11.09
CA GLN A 282 10.15 0.70 10.99
C GLN A 282 9.47 0.03 12.19
N LYS A 283 8.18 0.33 12.37
CA LYS A 283 7.34 -0.13 13.49
C LYS A 283 7.52 -1.62 13.85
N MET A 284 7.50 -2.51 12.85
CA MET A 284 7.53 -3.97 13.03
C MET A 284 8.77 -4.62 12.41
N PHE A 285 9.59 -3.85 11.69
CA PHE A 285 10.67 -4.35 10.86
C PHE A 285 11.91 -3.49 11.05
N LYS A 286 13.05 -4.12 11.17
CA LYS A 286 14.35 -3.48 11.03
C LYS A 286 14.93 -3.92 9.70
N ILE A 287 15.13 -2.96 8.82
CA ILE A 287 15.63 -3.21 7.47
C ILE A 287 17.03 -2.61 7.38
N LYS A 288 18.03 -3.45 7.12
CA LYS A 288 19.35 -2.99 6.67
C LYS A 288 19.39 -3.05 5.16
N ILE A 289 19.91 -2.01 4.54
CA ILE A 289 19.90 -1.77 3.11
C ILE A 289 21.35 -1.52 2.70
N ASN A 290 21.87 -2.40 1.86
CA ASN A 290 23.15 -2.22 1.21
C ASN A 290 22.91 -2.08 -0.30
N GLN A 291 23.30 -0.94 -0.86
CA GLN A 291 23.22 -0.68 -2.30
C GLN A 291 24.59 -0.35 -2.85
N VAL A 292 24.93 -0.92 -4.00
CA VAL A 292 26.19 -0.67 -4.71
C VAL A 292 25.88 -0.14 -6.10
N TYR A 293 26.50 0.99 -6.45
CA TYR A 293 26.36 1.65 -7.75
C TYR A 293 27.60 1.41 -8.59
N SER A 294 27.42 1.34 -9.89
CA SER A 294 28.50 1.17 -10.87
C SER A 294 28.21 1.99 -12.13
N PRO A 295 29.24 2.47 -12.84
CA PRO A 295 29.04 3.09 -14.14
C PRO A 295 28.47 2.07 -15.13
N VAL A 296 27.35 2.42 -15.77
CA VAL A 296 26.71 1.62 -16.84
C VAL A 296 26.97 2.21 -18.23
N ASN A 297 27.37 3.48 -18.29
CA ASN A 297 27.97 4.15 -19.44
C ASN A 297 28.96 5.21 -18.93
N ASP A 298 29.49 6.05 -19.81
CA ASP A 298 30.52 7.05 -19.45
C ASP A 298 30.01 8.19 -18.53
N GLU A 299 28.69 8.36 -18.37
CA GLU A 299 28.09 9.51 -17.68
C GLU A 299 27.11 9.14 -16.54
N VAL A 300 26.66 7.88 -16.47
CA VAL A 300 25.56 7.43 -15.62
C VAL A 300 26.01 6.28 -14.71
N TRP A 301 25.72 6.45 -13.42
CA TRP A 301 25.88 5.43 -12.39
C TRP A 301 24.52 4.90 -11.96
N MET A 302 24.34 3.59 -12.06
CA MET A 302 23.10 2.90 -11.68
C MET A 302 23.37 1.86 -10.59
N PRO A 303 22.37 1.54 -9.75
CA PRO A 303 22.52 0.51 -8.72
C PRO A 303 22.52 -0.88 -9.37
N ILE A 304 23.59 -1.65 -9.16
CA ILE A 304 23.74 -2.99 -9.75
C ILE A 304 23.49 -4.12 -8.76
N SER A 305 23.53 -3.81 -7.46
CA SER A 305 23.30 -4.79 -6.39
C SER A 305 22.54 -4.16 -5.23
N HIS A 306 21.55 -4.89 -4.72
CA HIS A 306 20.78 -4.54 -3.54
C HIS A 306 20.77 -5.72 -2.58
N ASN A 307 21.03 -5.45 -1.31
CA ASN A 307 20.92 -6.44 -0.25
C ASN A 307 20.10 -5.87 0.91
N PHE A 308 19.04 -6.57 1.26
CA PHE A 308 18.10 -6.20 2.31
C PHE A 308 18.09 -7.29 3.39
N ASP A 309 18.55 -6.96 4.60
CA ASP A 309 18.33 -7.80 5.78
C ASP A 309 17.11 -7.27 6.54
N ILE A 310 16.04 -8.07 6.58
CA ILE A 310 14.78 -7.74 7.23
C ILE A 310 14.64 -8.59 8.48
N ASP A 311 14.61 -7.93 9.64
CA ASP A 311 14.28 -8.53 10.93
C ASP A 311 12.88 -8.05 11.35
N ALA A 312 11.91 -8.95 11.32
CA ALA A 312 10.53 -8.67 11.65
C ALA A 312 10.20 -9.20 13.06
N ASN A 313 9.69 -8.33 13.92
CA ASN A 313 9.25 -8.71 15.25
C ASN A 313 7.93 -8.00 15.60
N ALA A 314 6.84 -8.75 15.59
CA ALA A 314 5.50 -8.23 15.89
C ALA A 314 4.61 -9.32 16.46
N MET A 315 3.83 -9.00 17.51
CA MET A 315 2.81 -9.90 18.08
C MET A 315 3.31 -11.32 18.44
N GLY A 316 4.58 -11.44 18.83
CA GLY A 316 5.20 -12.73 19.13
C GLY A 316 5.71 -13.50 17.91
N PHE A 317 5.50 -13.03 16.68
CA PHE A 317 6.25 -13.52 15.53
C PHE A 317 7.67 -12.97 15.53
N LYS A 318 8.61 -13.83 15.14
CA LYS A 318 9.97 -13.43 14.80
C LYS A 318 10.33 -14.05 13.46
N ILE A 319 10.65 -13.21 12.48
CA ILE A 319 11.01 -13.64 11.13
C ILE A 319 12.30 -12.93 10.76
N LYS A 320 13.25 -13.69 10.21
CA LYS A 320 14.39 -13.11 9.53
C LYS A 320 14.32 -13.47 8.06
N PHE A 321 14.42 -12.45 7.23
CA PHE A 321 14.38 -12.58 5.78
C PHE A 321 15.50 -11.77 5.17
N LYS A 322 16.16 -12.33 4.15
CA LYS A 322 17.21 -11.68 3.39
C LYS A 322 16.78 -11.62 1.94
N TYR A 323 16.88 -10.46 1.32
CA TYR A 323 16.70 -10.30 -0.12
C TYR A 323 17.96 -9.80 -0.75
N VAL A 324 18.30 -10.39 -1.90
CA VAL A 324 19.41 -9.96 -2.73
C VAL A 324 18.88 -9.77 -4.13
N ALA A 325 19.08 -8.59 -4.69
CA ALA A 325 18.77 -8.30 -6.07
C ALA A 325 20.06 -7.99 -6.83
N SER A 326 20.21 -8.59 -8.00
CA SER A 326 21.26 -8.30 -8.97
C SER A 326 20.62 -7.71 -10.21
N VAL A 327 21.15 -6.59 -10.69
CA VAL A 327 20.65 -5.93 -11.90
C VAL A 327 21.70 -6.03 -13.00
N SER A 328 21.28 -6.40 -14.21
CA SER A 328 22.14 -6.57 -15.37
C SER A 328 21.48 -6.04 -16.65
N ASN A 329 22.26 -6.00 -17.74
CA ASN A 329 21.80 -5.61 -19.08
C ASN A 329 21.21 -4.19 -19.16
N TYR A 330 21.80 -3.24 -18.44
CA TYR A 330 21.37 -1.84 -18.51
C TYR A 330 21.52 -1.28 -19.93
N LYS A 331 20.43 -0.74 -20.47
CA LYS A 331 20.44 0.12 -21.66
C LYS A 331 19.86 1.45 -21.25
N VAL A 332 20.65 2.50 -21.29
CA VAL A 332 20.30 3.81 -20.72
C VAL A 332 20.28 4.86 -21.81
N LYS A 333 19.23 5.70 -21.77
CA LYS A 333 19.09 6.88 -22.61
C LYS A 333 19.04 8.13 -21.73
N LEU A 334 19.98 9.04 -21.98
CA LEU A 334 20.06 10.33 -21.29
C LEU A 334 18.88 11.22 -21.68
N ASN A 335 18.46 12.05 -20.73
CA ASN A 335 17.37 12.99 -20.94
C ASN A 335 17.76 14.14 -21.85
N SER A 336 17.35 14.05 -23.11
CA SER A 336 17.67 15.04 -24.15
C SER A 336 17.21 16.47 -23.85
N ASN A 337 16.24 16.66 -22.94
CA ASN A 337 15.75 17.97 -22.55
C ASN A 337 16.65 18.64 -21.49
N ILE A 338 17.60 17.92 -20.89
CA ILE A 338 18.53 18.46 -19.90
C ILE A 338 19.88 18.69 -20.57
N ASP A 339 20.44 19.89 -20.40
CA ASP A 339 21.83 20.14 -20.77
C ASP A 339 22.76 19.50 -19.74
N HIS A 340 23.16 18.26 -19.99
CA HIS A 340 24.05 17.49 -19.13
C HIS A 340 25.44 18.13 -18.96
N SER A 341 25.87 19.00 -19.88
CA SER A 341 27.17 19.68 -19.80
C SER A 341 27.26 20.63 -18.60
N LEU A 342 26.13 21.21 -18.18
CA LEU A 342 26.03 22.08 -16.99
C LEU A 342 26.39 21.35 -15.69
N TYR A 343 26.19 20.04 -15.71
CA TYR A 343 26.30 19.15 -14.55
C TYR A 343 27.48 18.19 -14.68
N ARG A 344 28.20 18.20 -15.81
CA ARG A 344 29.33 17.32 -16.11
C ARG A 344 30.60 17.80 -15.41
N ASN A 345 31.31 16.82 -14.83
CA ASN A 345 32.69 16.80 -14.36
C ASN A 345 33.27 18.11 -13.75
N MET A 346 33.40 18.13 -12.42
CA MET A 346 33.99 19.25 -11.66
C MET A 346 35.52 19.19 -11.49
N LEU A 347 36.20 18.28 -12.20
CA LEU A 347 37.65 18.04 -12.04
C LEU A 347 38.47 18.26 -13.32
N ILE A 348 37.86 18.61 -14.46
CA ILE A 348 38.57 18.88 -15.72
C ILE A 348 38.40 20.36 -16.09
N GLU A 349 39.47 21.14 -15.91
CA GLU A 349 39.61 22.47 -16.52
C GLU A 349 40.30 22.32 -17.88
N THR A 350 39.55 22.42 -18.99
CA THR A 350 40.11 22.50 -20.36
C THR A 350 39.83 23.87 -20.99
N GLU A 351 40.63 24.31 -21.97
CA GLU A 351 40.43 25.60 -22.66
C GLU A 351 39.11 25.69 -23.43
N GLU A 352 38.58 24.55 -23.89
CA GLU A 352 37.27 24.41 -24.54
C GLU A 352 36.13 24.86 -23.59
N TYR A 353 36.33 24.72 -22.28
CA TYR A 353 35.35 24.98 -21.23
C TYR A 353 35.17 26.46 -20.87
N LEU A 354 36.21 27.31 -21.04
CA LEU A 354 36.08 28.75 -20.86
C LEU A 354 35.29 29.41 -22.01
N ASN A 355 35.34 28.80 -23.20
CA ASN A 355 34.60 29.27 -24.37
C ASN A 355 33.10 28.97 -24.25
N GLU A 356 32.72 27.78 -23.78
CA GLU A 356 31.31 27.44 -23.54
C GLU A 356 30.63 28.36 -22.51
N VAL A 357 31.31 28.70 -21.39
CA VAL A 357 30.75 29.59 -20.35
C VAL A 357 30.46 31.00 -20.88
N ASN A 358 31.23 31.46 -21.87
CA ASN A 358 31.07 32.77 -22.48
C ASN A 358 29.98 32.81 -23.57
N GLU A 359 29.63 31.66 -24.15
CA GLU A 359 28.60 31.54 -25.20
C GLU A 359 27.17 31.26 -24.64
N MET A 360 27.04 30.94 -23.35
CA MET A 360 25.75 30.66 -22.71
C MET A 360 24.86 31.92 -22.59
N SER A 361 23.71 31.90 -23.28
CA SER A 361 22.78 33.04 -23.36
C SER A 361 21.83 33.19 -22.16
N VAL A 362 21.65 32.13 -21.35
CA VAL A 362 20.67 32.09 -20.25
C VAL A 362 21.33 32.32 -18.88
N SER A 363 21.03 33.47 -18.25
CA SER A 363 21.59 33.88 -16.94
C SER A 363 21.39 32.84 -15.83
N GLN A 364 20.33 32.04 -15.88
CA GLN A 364 20.03 31.00 -14.89
C GLN A 364 21.02 29.82 -14.97
N GLN A 365 21.34 29.35 -16.17
CA GLN A 365 22.26 28.21 -16.37
C GLN A 365 23.70 28.58 -16.04
N LYS A 366 24.11 29.82 -16.34
CA LYS A 366 25.42 30.36 -15.93
C LYS A 366 25.58 30.33 -14.40
N GLU A 367 24.55 30.74 -13.67
CA GLU A 367 24.58 30.72 -12.19
C GLU A 367 24.58 29.29 -11.61
N ILE A 368 23.89 28.35 -12.25
CA ILE A 368 23.98 26.92 -11.89
C ILE A 368 25.44 26.45 -12.04
N LYS A 369 26.04 26.69 -13.21
CA LYS A 369 27.42 26.26 -13.54
C LYS A 369 28.43 26.86 -12.56
N GLU A 370 28.34 28.16 -12.24
CA GLU A 370 29.19 28.82 -11.24
C GLU A 370 29.05 28.22 -9.83
N LEU A 371 27.83 27.91 -9.40
CA LEU A 371 27.58 27.33 -8.07
C LEU A 371 28.04 25.88 -7.96
N VAL A 372 27.87 25.07 -9.00
CA VAL A 372 28.31 23.67 -9.03
C VAL A 372 29.84 23.56 -8.87
N GLN A 373 30.59 24.50 -9.45
CA GLN A 373 32.06 24.49 -9.47
C GLN A 373 32.72 24.98 -8.17
N LYS A 374 32.01 25.68 -7.28
CA LYS A 374 32.60 26.15 -6.02
C LYS A 374 33.09 24.98 -5.18
N GLU A 375 34.31 25.08 -4.63
CA GLU A 375 34.89 24.05 -3.74
C GLU A 375 33.96 23.68 -2.58
N SER A 376 33.30 24.67 -1.96
CA SER A 376 32.27 24.45 -0.94
C SER A 376 31.08 25.41 -1.08
N LEU A 377 29.89 24.95 -0.68
CA LEU A 377 28.66 25.73 -0.73
C LEU A 377 28.21 26.15 0.67
N THR A 378 27.84 27.41 0.83
CA THR A 378 27.10 27.87 2.02
C THR A 378 25.67 27.32 2.04
N LYS A 379 24.99 27.41 3.19
CA LYS A 379 23.57 27.01 3.32
C LYS A 379 22.65 27.76 2.36
N LYS A 380 22.93 29.05 2.11
CA LYS A 380 22.14 29.90 1.21
C LYS A 380 22.36 29.51 -0.24
N GLU A 381 23.61 29.30 -0.64
CA GLU A 381 23.98 28.90 -2.00
C GLU A 381 23.49 27.50 -2.34
N SER A 382 23.61 26.52 -1.43
CA SER A 382 23.05 25.17 -1.64
C SER A 382 21.54 25.19 -1.87
N ARG A 383 20.79 25.99 -1.08
CA ARG A 383 19.35 26.20 -1.32
C ARG A 383 19.07 26.87 -2.66
N LYS A 384 19.94 27.81 -3.07
CA LYS A 384 19.83 28.52 -4.34
C LYS A 384 20.08 27.56 -5.51
N LEU A 385 21.20 26.85 -5.52
CA LEU A 385 21.53 25.85 -6.52
C LEU A 385 20.40 24.83 -6.65
N LYS A 386 19.96 24.24 -5.54
CA LYS A 386 18.83 23.29 -5.54
C LYS A 386 17.56 23.87 -6.19
N LYS A 387 17.23 25.13 -5.91
CA LYS A 387 16.07 25.80 -6.51
C LYS A 387 16.27 26.01 -8.02
N LEU A 388 17.46 26.40 -8.44
CA LEU A 388 17.79 26.66 -9.85
C LEU A 388 17.80 25.35 -10.66
N VAL A 389 18.48 24.31 -10.19
CA VAL A 389 18.49 22.98 -10.83
C VAL A 389 17.07 22.44 -11.00
N ARG A 390 16.24 22.56 -9.97
CA ARG A 390 14.84 22.15 -10.05
C ARG A 390 14.07 22.94 -11.08
N LYS A 391 14.24 24.27 -11.11
CA LYS A 391 13.54 25.14 -12.05
C LYS A 391 13.96 24.84 -13.48
N ASP A 392 15.25 24.68 -13.73
CA ASP A 392 15.84 24.32 -15.03
C ASP A 392 15.23 23.01 -15.55
N ILE A 393 15.20 21.96 -14.72
CA ILE A 393 14.61 20.66 -15.10
C ILE A 393 13.08 20.69 -15.20
N GLU A 394 12.38 21.52 -14.41
CA GLU A 394 10.92 21.66 -14.53
C GLU A 394 10.52 22.46 -15.78
N GLU A 395 11.33 23.44 -16.20
CA GLU A 395 11.13 24.23 -17.42
C GLU A 395 11.35 23.43 -18.70
N THR A 396 12.15 22.36 -18.62
CA THR A 396 12.44 21.48 -19.77
C THR A 396 11.45 20.32 -19.91
N LYS A 397 10.52 20.13 -18.96
CA LYS A 397 9.45 19.12 -19.07
C LYS A 397 8.29 19.64 -19.92
N PRO A 398 7.74 18.84 -20.85
CA PRO A 398 6.53 19.23 -21.59
C PRO A 398 5.35 19.48 -20.63
N GLU A 399 4.59 20.54 -20.89
CA GLU A 399 3.52 21.06 -20.02
C GLU A 399 2.23 20.19 -19.96
N GLU A 400 2.31 18.88 -20.18
CA GLU A 400 1.16 18.00 -20.02
C GLU A 400 0.97 17.61 -18.54
N LYS A 401 0.10 18.35 -17.84
CA LYS A 401 -0.47 17.88 -16.57
C LYS A 401 -1.42 16.72 -16.84
N ASN A 402 -0.87 15.52 -16.97
CA ASN A 402 -1.68 14.31 -16.98
C ASN A 402 -2.23 14.04 -15.57
N LEU A 403 -3.56 13.91 -15.46
CA LEU A 403 -4.23 13.56 -14.20
C LEU A 403 -4.21 12.04 -13.97
N GLU A 404 -3.94 11.27 -15.02
CA GLU A 404 -3.63 9.85 -14.91
C GLU A 404 -2.21 9.68 -14.40
N VAL A 405 -2.10 9.16 -13.18
CA VAL A 405 -0.88 8.56 -12.68
C VAL A 405 -0.83 7.18 -13.31
N LYS A 406 0.06 6.97 -14.27
CA LYS A 406 0.26 5.65 -14.86
C LYS A 406 0.81 4.71 -13.79
N ASP A 407 0.24 3.51 -13.69
CA ASP A 407 0.75 2.47 -12.81
C ASP A 407 1.90 1.73 -13.48
N ASN A 408 2.69 1.04 -12.67
CA ASN A 408 3.66 0.11 -13.19
C ASN A 408 2.90 -1.05 -13.88
N ILE A 409 3.22 -1.34 -15.15
CA ILE A 409 2.58 -2.44 -15.88
C ILE A 409 3.29 -3.73 -15.50
N ASN A 410 2.64 -4.58 -14.71
CA ASN A 410 3.18 -5.88 -14.33
C ASN A 410 2.57 -6.97 -15.23
N ASN A 411 3.32 -7.42 -16.23
CA ASN A 411 2.94 -8.56 -17.06
C ASN A 411 3.59 -9.83 -16.52
N ILE A 412 2.77 -10.80 -16.13
CA ILE A 412 3.25 -12.13 -15.74
C ILE A 412 3.01 -13.07 -16.92
N GLU A 413 4.06 -13.68 -17.46
CA GLU A 413 3.89 -14.71 -18.48
C GLU A 413 3.12 -15.91 -17.90
N ASP A 414 2.16 -16.47 -18.65
CA ASP A 414 1.40 -17.68 -18.26
C ASP A 414 2.33 -18.86 -17.87
N SER A 415 3.54 -18.89 -18.42
CA SER A 415 4.56 -19.91 -18.16
C SER A 415 5.53 -19.58 -17.02
N ALA A 416 5.46 -18.37 -16.43
CA ALA A 416 6.43 -17.87 -15.46
C ALA A 416 6.58 -18.78 -14.23
N MET A 417 5.48 -19.39 -13.78
CA MET A 417 5.43 -20.33 -12.65
C MET A 417 5.72 -21.79 -13.05
N LEU A 418 5.76 -22.10 -14.35
CA LEU A 418 5.84 -23.46 -14.90
C LEU A 418 7.22 -23.80 -15.49
N ARG A 419 8.22 -22.92 -15.33
CA ARG A 419 9.57 -23.16 -15.84
C ARG A 419 10.27 -24.30 -15.07
N SER A 420 11.03 -25.13 -15.80
CA SER A 420 11.71 -26.31 -15.25
C SER A 420 12.91 -25.94 -14.38
N ILE A 421 13.37 -26.88 -13.55
CA ILE A 421 14.57 -26.70 -12.71
C ILE A 421 15.81 -26.43 -13.57
N ALA A 422 15.97 -27.15 -14.69
CA ALA A 422 17.10 -26.98 -15.60
C ALA A 422 17.17 -25.56 -16.21
N TYR A 423 16.02 -24.93 -16.45
CA TYR A 423 15.95 -23.54 -16.89
C TYR A 423 16.43 -22.56 -15.81
N TRP A 424 16.06 -22.77 -14.56
CA TRP A 424 16.56 -21.96 -13.45
C TRP A 424 18.08 -22.09 -13.28
N ASP A 425 18.61 -23.31 -13.38
CA ASP A 425 20.06 -23.54 -13.26
C ASP A 425 20.88 -22.91 -14.40
N SER A 426 20.28 -22.71 -15.58
CA SER A 426 20.94 -22.02 -16.68
C SER A 426 20.94 -20.49 -16.53
N ILE A 427 19.87 -19.90 -16.01
CA ILE A 427 19.75 -18.42 -15.97
C ILE A 427 20.10 -17.78 -14.63
N ARG A 428 20.22 -18.57 -13.55
CA ARG A 428 20.44 -18.06 -12.19
C ARG A 428 21.83 -17.44 -12.07
N PRO A 429 21.95 -16.13 -11.78
CA PRO A 429 23.25 -15.51 -11.55
C PRO A 429 23.82 -15.88 -10.18
N ILE A 430 22.99 -15.95 -9.13
CA ILE A 430 23.43 -16.19 -7.74
C ILE A 430 23.22 -17.65 -7.36
N PRO A 431 24.26 -18.48 -7.15
CA PRO A 431 24.07 -19.90 -6.81
C PRO A 431 23.29 -20.11 -5.51
N LEU A 432 22.48 -21.16 -5.45
CA LEU A 432 21.74 -21.54 -4.24
C LEU A 432 22.67 -22.15 -3.18
N THR A 433 22.32 -21.93 -1.92
CA THR A 433 22.97 -22.59 -0.78
C THR A 433 22.34 -23.97 -0.52
N ASN A 434 23.02 -24.81 0.26
CA ASN A 434 22.49 -26.12 0.66
C ASN A 434 21.14 -26.01 1.40
N ILE A 435 20.98 -24.99 2.25
CA ILE A 435 19.74 -24.73 3.00
C ILE A 435 18.61 -24.30 2.05
N GLU A 436 18.92 -23.48 1.04
CA GLU A 436 17.94 -23.04 0.05
C GLU A 436 17.48 -24.22 -0.84
N MET A 437 18.40 -25.10 -1.24
CA MET A 437 18.08 -26.34 -1.96
C MET A 437 17.18 -27.27 -1.13
N GLU A 438 17.43 -27.38 0.18
CA GLU A 438 16.54 -28.14 1.07
C GLU A 438 15.12 -27.56 1.10
N GLY A 439 14.99 -26.23 1.10
CA GLY A 439 13.69 -25.54 1.04
C GLY A 439 12.89 -25.87 -0.23
N TYR A 440 13.56 -26.06 -1.37
CA TYR A 440 12.90 -26.42 -2.62
C TYR A 440 12.57 -27.91 -2.77
N LYS A 441 13.19 -28.81 -1.99
CA LYS A 441 13.06 -30.26 -2.15
C LYS A 441 11.61 -30.77 -2.19
N ASP A 442 10.77 -30.30 -1.26
CA ASP A 442 9.36 -30.69 -1.21
C ASP A 442 8.61 -30.19 -2.46
N LYS A 443 8.84 -28.93 -2.85
CA LYS A 443 8.20 -28.30 -4.01
C LYS A 443 8.63 -28.97 -5.32
N ASP A 444 9.92 -29.27 -5.46
CA ASP A 444 10.51 -29.86 -6.66
C ASP A 444 10.00 -31.28 -6.87
N SER A 445 9.77 -32.03 -5.79
CA SER A 445 9.14 -33.34 -5.88
C SER A 445 7.69 -33.27 -6.39
N ILE A 446 6.95 -32.23 -5.98
CA ILE A 446 5.57 -31.99 -6.42
C ILE A 446 5.57 -31.50 -7.87
N GLN A 447 6.45 -30.57 -8.23
CA GLN A 447 6.57 -30.01 -9.57
C GLN A 447 7.03 -31.05 -10.60
N LEU A 448 8.05 -31.86 -10.26
CA LEU A 448 8.48 -32.98 -11.08
C LEU A 448 7.33 -33.97 -11.30
N ARG A 449 6.54 -34.25 -10.26
CA ARG A 449 5.35 -35.11 -10.40
C ARG A 449 4.26 -34.46 -11.26
N MET A 450 4.06 -33.15 -11.19
CA MET A 450 3.15 -32.41 -12.06
C MET A 450 3.61 -32.41 -13.54
N GLU A 451 4.92 -32.36 -13.79
CA GLU A 451 5.52 -32.38 -15.14
C GLU A 451 5.46 -33.77 -15.78
N THR A 452 5.74 -34.81 -14.98
CA THR A 452 5.84 -36.20 -15.46
C THR A 452 4.52 -36.97 -15.50
N ASP A 453 3.57 -36.64 -14.62
CA ASP A 453 2.31 -37.39 -14.45
C ASP A 453 1.10 -36.49 -14.73
N THR A 454 0.57 -36.60 -15.95
CA THR A 454 -0.64 -35.89 -16.38
C THR A 454 -1.86 -36.23 -15.53
N THR A 455 -1.93 -37.45 -14.98
CA THR A 455 -3.04 -37.86 -14.11
C THR A 455 -2.96 -37.23 -12.74
N PHE A 456 -1.74 -37.06 -12.20
CA PHE A 456 -1.51 -36.33 -10.95
C PHE A 456 -1.81 -34.83 -11.12
N ARG A 457 -1.34 -34.21 -12.20
CA ARG A 457 -1.67 -32.81 -12.55
C ARG A 457 -3.18 -32.59 -12.61
N ASP A 458 -3.88 -33.43 -13.35
CA ASP A 458 -5.34 -33.37 -13.46
C ASP A 458 -6.03 -33.74 -12.13
N SER A 459 -5.39 -34.47 -11.21
CA SER A 459 -5.94 -34.82 -9.90
C SER A 459 -5.85 -33.68 -8.89
N VAL A 460 -4.74 -32.91 -8.91
CA VAL A 460 -4.53 -31.73 -8.05
C VAL A 460 -5.46 -30.60 -8.50
N GLU A 461 -5.62 -30.39 -9.80
CA GLU A 461 -6.62 -29.46 -10.34
C GLU A 461 -8.06 -29.92 -10.05
N ARG A 462 -8.34 -31.24 -10.09
CA ARG A 462 -9.67 -31.78 -9.77
C ARG A 462 -10.01 -31.74 -8.28
N ASP A 463 -9.08 -31.92 -7.35
CA ASP A 463 -9.40 -31.92 -5.91
C ASP A 463 -9.73 -30.51 -5.38
N ASN A 464 -9.13 -29.48 -5.98
CA ASN A 464 -9.49 -28.08 -5.71
C ASN A 464 -10.84 -27.66 -6.31
N LYS A 465 -11.26 -28.29 -7.42
CA LYS A 465 -12.52 -27.99 -8.13
C LYS A 465 -13.71 -28.86 -7.69
N ARG A 466 -13.51 -29.95 -6.94
CA ARG A 466 -14.60 -30.86 -6.52
C ARG A 466 -15.35 -30.35 -5.30
N PHE A 467 -16.67 -30.34 -5.42
CA PHE A 467 -17.60 -30.10 -4.32
C PHE A 467 -17.42 -31.16 -3.22
N LYS A 468 -17.18 -30.71 -1.98
CA LYS A 468 -17.11 -31.56 -0.78
C LYS A 468 -18.35 -31.27 0.04
N TRP A 469 -19.09 -32.31 0.47
CA TRP A 469 -20.31 -32.14 1.28
C TRP A 469 -20.09 -31.34 2.57
N SER A 470 -18.89 -31.40 3.16
CA SER A 470 -18.51 -30.58 4.32
C SER A 470 -18.53 -29.07 4.02
N LYS A 471 -18.31 -28.64 2.77
CA LYS A 471 -18.41 -27.24 2.36
C LYS A 471 -19.86 -26.75 2.33
N VAL A 472 -20.87 -27.62 2.24
CA VAL A 472 -22.27 -27.19 2.38
C VAL A 472 -22.53 -26.62 3.78
N LEU A 473 -21.95 -27.27 4.79
CA LEU A 473 -22.06 -26.83 6.17
C LEU A 473 -21.22 -25.58 6.44
N THR A 474 -19.99 -25.54 5.95
CA THR A 474 -19.01 -24.50 6.31
C THR A 474 -18.92 -23.31 5.36
N GLY A 475 -19.58 -23.37 4.20
CA GLY A 475 -19.49 -22.38 3.13
C GLY A 475 -18.32 -22.64 2.19
N GLY A 476 -18.25 -21.87 1.10
CA GLY A 476 -17.16 -22.00 0.14
C GLY A 476 -17.16 -20.96 -0.97
N SER A 477 -16.02 -20.86 -1.65
CA SER A 477 -15.83 -20.07 -2.88
C SER A 477 -15.37 -21.01 -4.00
N PHE A 478 -15.96 -20.86 -5.17
CA PHE A 478 -15.61 -21.54 -6.40
C PHE A 478 -15.22 -20.50 -7.44
N ASN A 479 -13.99 -20.58 -7.93
CA ASN A 479 -13.50 -19.75 -9.03
C ASN A 479 -13.50 -20.61 -10.30
N TYR A 480 -14.13 -20.10 -11.36
CA TYR A 480 -14.13 -20.73 -12.68
C TYR A 480 -13.24 -19.93 -13.62
N ASP A 481 -12.77 -20.60 -14.68
CA ASP A 481 -11.96 -19.98 -15.71
C ASP A 481 -12.75 -18.82 -16.37
N ASN A 482 -12.08 -17.73 -16.75
CA ASN A 482 -12.65 -16.47 -17.28
C ASN A 482 -13.30 -15.51 -16.25
N GLY A 483 -12.81 -15.46 -15.01
CA GLY A 483 -13.16 -14.41 -14.05
C GLY A 483 -14.56 -14.56 -13.42
N HIS A 484 -15.16 -15.75 -13.51
CA HIS A 484 -16.40 -16.08 -12.80
C HIS A 484 -16.08 -16.60 -11.39
N ARG A 485 -16.81 -16.10 -10.41
CA ARG A 485 -16.68 -16.50 -9.01
C ARG A 485 -18.05 -16.68 -8.39
N PHE A 486 -18.22 -17.79 -7.69
CA PHE A 486 -19.41 -18.10 -6.91
C PHE A 486 -19.01 -18.33 -5.46
N ARG A 487 -19.75 -17.74 -4.53
CA ARG A 487 -19.56 -17.88 -3.08
C ARG A 487 -20.92 -18.07 -2.42
N TYR A 488 -20.93 -18.86 -1.36
CA TYR A 488 -22.12 -19.04 -0.52
C TYR A 488 -21.70 -19.21 0.94
N GLY A 489 -22.56 -18.72 1.84
CA GLY A 489 -22.42 -18.89 3.28
C GLY A 489 -22.77 -20.31 3.70
N GLY A 490 -22.06 -20.85 4.69
CA GLY A 490 -22.33 -22.18 5.23
C GLY A 490 -23.60 -22.21 6.10
N ILE A 491 -24.21 -23.40 6.23
CA ILE A 491 -25.36 -23.63 7.12
C ILE A 491 -25.01 -23.46 8.61
N ILE A 492 -23.74 -23.62 8.99
CA ILE A 492 -23.26 -23.44 10.37
C ILE A 492 -22.34 -22.24 10.53
N ASP A 493 -22.39 -21.29 9.60
CA ASP A 493 -21.57 -20.08 9.70
C ASP A 493 -22.17 -19.12 10.73
N LEU A 494 -21.54 -19.07 11.90
CA LEU A 494 -21.94 -18.19 12.99
C LEU A 494 -21.78 -16.70 12.63
N GLY A 495 -21.06 -16.35 11.56
CA GLY A 495 -20.97 -14.97 11.07
C GLY A 495 -22.29 -14.39 10.57
N HIS A 496 -23.30 -15.23 10.31
CA HIS A 496 -24.64 -14.80 9.93
C HIS A 496 -25.64 -14.79 11.10
N LEU A 497 -25.18 -15.06 12.32
CA LEU A 497 -26.00 -15.02 13.52
C LEU A 497 -26.06 -13.59 14.06
N ASN A 498 -27.27 -13.08 14.18
CA ASN A 498 -27.56 -11.74 14.66
C ASN A 498 -28.66 -11.77 15.71
N PHE A 499 -28.76 -10.71 16.52
CA PHE A 499 -29.82 -10.58 17.51
C PHE A 499 -30.25 -9.13 17.68
N ASN A 500 -31.56 -8.89 17.80
CA ASN A 500 -32.16 -7.62 18.21
C ASN A 500 -33.51 -7.87 18.91
N THR A 501 -34.09 -6.88 19.59
CA THR A 501 -35.33 -7.05 20.38
C THR A 501 -36.59 -7.31 19.54
N VAL A 502 -36.53 -7.05 18.23
CA VAL A 502 -37.67 -7.14 17.30
C VAL A 502 -37.70 -8.49 16.58
N ASP A 503 -36.59 -8.90 15.97
CA ASP A 503 -36.44 -10.16 15.24
C ASP A 503 -36.05 -11.34 16.16
N GLY A 504 -35.55 -11.02 17.35
CA GLY A 504 -34.89 -11.98 18.24
C GLY A 504 -33.62 -12.53 17.61
N LEU A 505 -33.41 -13.83 17.76
CA LEU A 505 -32.35 -14.52 17.01
C LEU A 505 -32.67 -14.42 15.52
N LYS A 506 -31.69 -14.00 14.73
CA LYS A 506 -31.73 -13.93 13.26
C LYS A 506 -30.60 -14.79 12.72
N TYR A 507 -30.90 -15.68 11.79
CA TYR A 507 -29.88 -16.48 11.10
C TYR A 507 -29.97 -16.26 9.59
N GLY A 508 -28.85 -15.87 8.99
CA GLY A 508 -28.72 -15.55 7.58
C GLY A 508 -28.03 -16.63 6.73
N MET A 509 -28.30 -16.61 5.43
CA MET A 509 -27.57 -17.36 4.41
C MET A 509 -27.34 -16.45 3.21
N GLU A 510 -26.06 -16.30 2.82
CA GLU A 510 -25.65 -15.48 1.70
C GLU A 510 -25.31 -16.31 0.45
N PHE A 511 -25.60 -15.74 -0.73
CA PHE A 511 -25.09 -16.21 -2.01
C PHE A 511 -24.54 -15.02 -2.79
N ASN A 512 -23.38 -15.21 -3.41
CA ASN A 512 -22.72 -14.19 -4.21
C ASN A 512 -22.22 -14.83 -5.50
N TYR A 513 -22.67 -14.30 -6.62
CA TYR A 513 -22.09 -14.58 -7.92
C TYR A 513 -21.48 -13.30 -8.49
N SER A 514 -20.27 -13.38 -9.00
CA SER A 514 -19.62 -12.26 -9.67
C SER A 514 -18.90 -12.72 -10.93
N HIS A 515 -18.91 -11.88 -11.95
CA HIS A 515 -18.13 -12.05 -13.16
C HIS A 515 -17.34 -10.77 -13.42
N ARG A 516 -16.03 -10.91 -13.55
CA ARG A 516 -15.10 -9.82 -13.76
C ARG A 516 -14.37 -10.01 -15.09
N ASN A 517 -14.30 -8.93 -15.88
CA ASN A 517 -13.52 -8.89 -17.10
C ASN A 517 -12.51 -7.74 -16.99
N ASP A 518 -11.25 -8.09 -16.79
CA ASP A 518 -10.17 -7.16 -16.47
C ASP A 518 -9.74 -6.32 -17.68
N SER A 519 -9.86 -6.83 -18.91
CA SER A 519 -9.51 -6.06 -20.11
C SER A 519 -10.51 -4.94 -20.43
N THR A 520 -11.78 -5.10 -20.02
CA THR A 520 -12.83 -4.09 -20.26
C THR A 520 -13.23 -3.30 -19.02
N GLY A 521 -12.71 -3.67 -17.83
CA GLY A 521 -13.12 -3.12 -16.54
C GLY A 521 -14.58 -3.43 -16.15
N LYS A 522 -15.28 -4.27 -16.92
CA LYS A 522 -16.67 -4.65 -16.68
C LYS A 522 -16.76 -5.58 -15.49
N TYR A 523 -17.78 -5.37 -14.67
CA TYR A 523 -18.00 -6.21 -13.49
C TYR A 523 -19.50 -6.37 -13.26
N PHE A 524 -19.92 -7.62 -13.14
CA PHE A 524 -21.28 -7.99 -12.80
C PHE A 524 -21.27 -8.75 -11.49
N SER A 525 -22.20 -8.44 -10.59
CA SER A 525 -22.41 -9.24 -9.40
C SER A 525 -23.87 -9.31 -9.00
N ILE A 526 -24.27 -10.48 -8.50
CA ILE A 526 -25.55 -10.72 -7.84
C ILE A 526 -25.24 -11.18 -6.43
N TRP A 527 -25.73 -10.44 -5.45
CA TRP A 527 -25.68 -10.80 -4.06
C TRP A 527 -27.11 -11.05 -3.56
N GLN A 528 -27.29 -12.15 -2.84
CA GLN A 528 -28.57 -12.56 -2.27
C GLN A 528 -28.32 -12.86 -0.79
N ASN A 529 -29.15 -12.29 0.08
CA ASN A 529 -29.12 -12.61 1.51
C ASN A 529 -30.52 -12.99 1.97
N THR A 530 -30.64 -14.17 2.59
CA THR A 530 -31.87 -14.67 3.18
C THR A 530 -31.68 -14.81 4.68
N ASP A 531 -32.49 -14.11 5.46
CA ASP A 531 -32.51 -14.20 6.91
C ASP A 531 -33.82 -14.79 7.41
N TYR A 532 -33.78 -15.57 8.48
CA TYR A 532 -34.97 -15.96 9.24
C TYR A 532 -34.96 -15.32 10.62
N ALA A 533 -35.96 -14.49 10.90
CA ALA A 533 -36.19 -13.86 12.20
C ALA A 533 -37.06 -14.77 13.06
N PHE A 534 -36.48 -15.37 14.11
CA PHE A 534 -37.14 -16.40 14.89
C PHE A 534 -38.26 -15.87 15.78
N ALA A 535 -38.10 -14.69 16.41
CA ALA A 535 -39.15 -14.13 17.28
C ALA A 535 -40.39 -13.66 16.49
N ARG A 536 -40.20 -13.29 15.21
CA ARG A 536 -41.28 -12.88 14.29
C ARG A 536 -41.79 -14.00 13.39
N GLU A 537 -41.18 -15.17 13.45
CA GLU A 537 -41.41 -16.32 12.56
C GLU A 537 -41.42 -15.93 11.08
N ARG A 538 -40.48 -15.06 10.67
CA ARG A 538 -40.53 -14.41 9.36
C ARG A 538 -39.25 -14.55 8.57
N MET A 539 -39.39 -15.04 7.34
CA MET A 539 -38.31 -15.05 6.35
C MET A 539 -38.20 -13.69 5.66
N MET A 540 -36.97 -13.21 5.55
CA MET A 540 -36.59 -11.97 4.88
C MET A 540 -35.56 -12.32 3.82
N SER A 541 -35.67 -11.71 2.64
CA SER A 541 -34.76 -12.01 1.55
C SER A 541 -34.55 -10.77 0.72
N THR A 542 -33.30 -10.48 0.41
CA THR A 542 -32.91 -9.36 -0.45
C THR A 542 -32.00 -9.84 -1.56
N ILE A 543 -32.20 -9.28 -2.76
CA ILE A 543 -31.36 -9.50 -3.93
C ILE A 543 -30.80 -8.15 -4.34
N SER A 544 -29.51 -8.10 -4.62
CA SER A 544 -28.79 -6.92 -5.10
C SER A 544 -27.99 -7.29 -6.35
N ILE A 545 -28.36 -6.72 -7.48
CA ILE A 545 -27.65 -6.82 -8.75
C ILE A 545 -26.85 -5.54 -8.94
N TYR A 546 -25.57 -5.68 -9.26
CA TYR A 546 -24.68 -4.58 -9.55
C TYR A 546 -23.96 -4.86 -10.87
N TYR A 547 -23.97 -3.87 -11.77
CA TYR A 547 -23.30 -3.97 -13.05
C TYR A 547 -22.54 -2.68 -13.35
N ARG A 548 -21.21 -2.78 -13.38
CA ARG A 548 -20.32 -1.74 -13.88
C ARG A 548 -20.07 -2.01 -15.36
N TYR A 549 -20.57 -1.12 -16.21
CA TYR A 549 -20.49 -1.27 -17.67
C TYR A 549 -19.38 -0.43 -18.30
N ASN A 550 -18.82 0.54 -17.56
CA ASN A 550 -17.68 1.36 -18.00
C ASN A 550 -16.72 1.60 -16.83
N GLY A 551 -15.50 1.05 -16.91
CA GLY A 551 -14.49 1.19 -15.86
C GLY A 551 -13.85 2.59 -15.79
N LEU A 552 -13.71 3.28 -16.92
CA LEU A 552 -13.11 4.63 -17.02
C LEU A 552 -14.00 5.70 -16.39
N LYS A 553 -15.29 5.67 -16.69
CA LYS A 553 -16.28 6.59 -16.10
C LYS A 553 -16.85 6.07 -14.78
N GLN A 554 -16.36 4.94 -14.29
CA GLN A 554 -16.91 4.20 -13.14
C GLN A 554 -18.45 4.04 -13.23
N SER A 555 -18.98 3.92 -14.46
CA SER A 555 -20.42 3.95 -14.67
C SER A 555 -21.03 2.61 -14.29
N SER A 556 -22.03 2.65 -13.42
CA SER A 556 -22.67 1.45 -12.90
C SER A 556 -24.15 1.65 -12.62
N PHE A 557 -24.90 0.56 -12.74
CA PHE A 557 -26.27 0.46 -12.24
C PHE A 557 -26.32 -0.53 -11.09
N ARG A 558 -27.15 -0.24 -10.09
CA ARG A 558 -27.46 -1.16 -9.00
C ARG A 558 -28.98 -1.27 -8.86
N ILE A 559 -29.44 -2.50 -8.78
CA ILE A 559 -30.85 -2.85 -8.52
C ILE A 559 -30.86 -3.67 -7.24
N ARG A 560 -31.57 -3.21 -6.22
CA ARG A 560 -31.77 -3.94 -4.97
C ARG A 560 -33.26 -4.09 -4.71
N GLY A 561 -33.69 -5.23 -4.22
CA GLY A 561 -35.08 -5.38 -3.81
C GLY A 561 -35.31 -6.59 -2.94
N GLY A 562 -36.47 -6.61 -2.30
CA GLY A 562 -36.89 -7.69 -1.40
C GLY A 562 -37.45 -7.15 -0.09
N ARG A 563 -37.38 -7.97 0.95
CA ARG A 563 -37.90 -7.69 2.29
C ARG A 563 -36.77 -7.79 3.31
N THR A 564 -36.68 -6.79 4.18
CA THR A 564 -35.68 -6.75 5.25
C THR A 564 -36.18 -5.91 6.43
N THR A 565 -35.40 -5.86 7.50
CA THR A 565 -35.50 -4.87 8.56
C THR A 565 -34.44 -3.79 8.37
N SER A 566 -34.83 -2.53 8.49
CA SER A 566 -33.93 -1.38 8.35
C SER A 566 -33.94 -0.57 9.64
N ASP A 567 -32.79 -0.04 10.02
CA ASP A 567 -32.69 1.02 11.04
C ASP A 567 -33.45 2.26 10.54
N PHE A 568 -34.10 2.97 11.47
CA PHE A 568 -34.64 4.30 11.23
C PHE A 568 -33.52 5.30 10.91
N ASP A 569 -32.38 5.20 11.58
CA ASP A 569 -31.20 6.01 11.27
C ASP A 569 -30.22 5.19 10.42
N SER A 570 -30.21 5.46 9.11
CA SER A 570 -29.27 4.79 8.20
C SER A 570 -27.81 5.25 8.34
N GLU A 571 -27.56 6.32 9.10
CA GLU A 571 -26.25 6.90 9.39
C GLU A 571 -25.68 6.43 10.74
N THR A 572 -26.38 5.56 11.50
CA THR A 572 -25.86 5.06 12.79
C THR A 572 -24.54 4.32 12.64
N GLY A 573 -23.70 4.38 13.68
CA GLY A 573 -22.52 3.52 13.79
C GLY A 573 -22.81 2.14 14.40
N ILE A 574 -24.07 1.73 14.55
CA ILE A 574 -24.42 0.43 15.15
C ILE A 574 -24.26 -0.67 14.10
N THR A 575 -23.12 -1.35 14.14
CA THR A 575 -22.95 -2.58 13.34
C THR A 575 -23.80 -3.73 13.89
N GLU A 576 -24.17 -4.70 13.05
CA GLU A 576 -24.97 -5.85 13.51
C GLU A 576 -24.29 -6.63 14.65
N ASN A 577 -22.96 -6.78 14.58
CA ASN A 577 -22.15 -7.42 15.63
C ASN A 577 -22.16 -6.62 16.93
N LEU A 578 -22.01 -5.29 16.85
CA LEU A 578 -22.10 -4.43 18.03
C LEU A 578 -23.50 -4.52 18.65
N ASN A 579 -24.55 -4.46 17.82
CA ASN A 579 -25.93 -4.60 18.27
C ASN A 579 -26.18 -5.93 18.98
N LEU A 580 -25.67 -7.03 18.44
CA LEU A 580 -25.79 -8.35 19.05
C LEU A 580 -25.20 -8.34 20.47
N ILE A 581 -24.00 -7.77 20.64
CA ILE A 581 -23.32 -7.71 21.95
C ILE A 581 -24.07 -6.79 22.92
N THR A 582 -24.42 -5.56 22.49
CA THR A 582 -25.11 -4.60 23.36
C THR A 582 -26.48 -5.11 23.78
N THR A 583 -27.21 -5.75 22.86
CA THR A 583 -28.55 -6.27 23.15
C THR A 583 -28.50 -7.53 24.03
N LEU A 584 -27.69 -8.54 23.69
CA LEU A 584 -27.67 -9.81 24.42
C LEU A 584 -26.92 -9.76 25.76
N VAL A 585 -25.89 -8.91 25.88
CA VAL A 585 -24.94 -8.94 27.01
C VAL A 585 -25.08 -7.71 27.90
N LEU A 586 -25.46 -6.56 27.34
CA LEU A 586 -25.65 -5.32 28.11
C LEU A 586 -27.12 -4.96 28.30
N LYS A 587 -28.04 -5.69 27.66
CA LYS A 587 -29.49 -5.43 27.64
C LYS A 587 -29.83 -4.01 27.14
N ASP A 588 -28.96 -3.45 26.31
CA ASP A 588 -29.14 -2.14 25.69
C ASP A 588 -29.79 -2.28 24.31
N ASN A 589 -31.01 -1.77 24.18
CA ASN A 589 -31.72 -1.72 22.90
C ASN A 589 -31.49 -0.38 22.20
N TYR A 590 -30.31 -0.18 21.61
CA TYR A 590 -30.01 1.05 20.87
C TYR A 590 -30.68 1.08 19.49
N LEU A 591 -30.62 -0.02 18.74
CA LEU A 591 -31.10 -0.10 17.37
C LEU A 591 -32.63 -0.09 17.29
N LYS A 592 -33.21 0.85 16.53
CA LYS A 592 -34.66 0.94 16.28
C LYS A 592 -34.93 0.61 14.83
N ILE A 593 -35.75 -0.41 14.58
CA ILE A 593 -35.93 -0.97 13.23
C ILE A 593 -37.38 -1.00 12.77
N TYR A 594 -37.59 -0.92 11.46
CA TYR A 594 -38.88 -1.13 10.81
C TYR A 594 -38.75 -2.15 9.69
N GLN A 595 -39.85 -2.77 9.28
CA GLN A 595 -39.83 -3.67 8.12
C GLN A 595 -39.88 -2.84 6.84
N LYS A 596 -39.00 -3.15 5.90
CA LYS A 596 -38.94 -2.52 4.58
C LYS A 596 -39.08 -3.56 3.47
N ASP A 597 -40.18 -3.47 2.72
CA ASP A 597 -40.38 -4.21 1.47
C ASP A 597 -40.15 -3.25 0.30
N PHE A 598 -39.07 -3.40 -0.45
CA PHE A 598 -38.61 -2.33 -1.34
C PHE A 598 -38.06 -2.82 -2.68
N VAL A 599 -38.04 -1.88 -3.63
CA VAL A 599 -37.26 -1.92 -4.86
C VAL A 599 -36.48 -0.61 -4.95
N TYR A 600 -35.19 -0.72 -5.17
CA TYR A 600 -34.26 0.39 -5.26
C TYR A 600 -33.43 0.28 -6.54
N LEU A 601 -33.46 1.33 -7.34
CA LEU A 601 -32.70 1.46 -8.57
C LEU A 601 -31.74 2.63 -8.41
N SER A 602 -30.48 2.45 -8.76
CA SER A 602 -29.51 3.56 -8.75
C SER A 602 -28.55 3.48 -9.92
N HIS A 603 -28.08 4.65 -10.33
CA HIS A 603 -27.06 4.85 -11.34
C HIS A 603 -25.98 5.78 -10.80
N SER A 604 -24.74 5.45 -11.10
CA SER A 604 -23.58 6.28 -10.74
C SER A 604 -22.71 6.41 -11.97
N THR A 605 -22.20 7.62 -12.26
CA THR A 605 -21.22 7.84 -13.32
C THR A 605 -20.36 9.07 -13.05
N ASP A 606 -19.10 9.01 -13.45
CA ASP A 606 -18.27 10.20 -13.63
C ASP A 606 -18.70 10.88 -14.93
N ILE A 607 -19.21 12.11 -14.82
CA ILE A 607 -19.54 12.95 -15.98
C ILE A 607 -18.24 13.45 -16.63
N MET A 608 -17.32 13.92 -15.78
CA MET A 608 -15.95 14.29 -16.12
C MET A 608 -15.03 13.91 -14.96
N ASN A 609 -13.71 13.99 -15.14
CA ASN A 609 -12.79 13.64 -14.07
C ASN A 609 -13.04 14.49 -12.80
N GLY A 610 -13.27 13.81 -11.68
CA GLY A 610 -13.59 14.44 -10.41
C GLY A 610 -15.06 14.86 -10.23
N LEU A 611 -15.89 14.89 -11.28
CA LEU A 611 -17.33 15.20 -11.20
C LEU A 611 -18.16 13.93 -11.34
N LYS A 612 -18.73 13.47 -10.23
CA LYS A 612 -19.54 12.26 -10.14
C LYS A 612 -21.00 12.61 -9.92
N LEU A 613 -21.87 12.00 -10.71
CA LEU A 613 -23.32 12.05 -10.56
C LEU A 613 -23.82 10.70 -10.07
N PHE A 614 -24.65 10.74 -9.04
CA PHE A 614 -25.42 9.63 -8.53
C PHE A 614 -26.90 9.96 -8.63
N THR A 615 -27.70 9.00 -9.07
CA THR A 615 -29.16 9.08 -9.06
C THR A 615 -29.73 7.79 -8.50
N GLY A 616 -30.81 7.89 -7.74
CA GLY A 616 -31.45 6.75 -7.11
C GLY A 616 -32.95 6.94 -7.00
N PHE A 617 -33.70 5.86 -7.16
CA PHE A 617 -35.13 5.79 -6.96
C PHE A 617 -35.46 4.60 -6.05
N GLU A 618 -36.12 4.85 -4.93
CA GLU A 618 -36.64 3.82 -4.02
C GLU A 618 -38.17 3.85 -4.04
N TYR A 619 -38.79 2.68 -4.20
CA TYR A 619 -40.16 2.45 -3.76
C TYR A 619 -40.12 1.46 -2.60
N ALA A 620 -40.73 1.81 -1.47
CA ALA A 620 -40.71 1.00 -0.26
C ALA A 620 -42.07 1.01 0.45
N LYS A 621 -42.56 -0.18 0.81
CA LYS A 621 -43.62 -0.33 1.81
C LYS A 621 -42.98 -0.52 3.17
N ARG A 622 -43.27 0.37 4.09
CA ARG A 622 -42.65 0.41 5.41
C ARG A 622 -43.68 0.07 6.46
N LYS A 623 -43.33 -0.85 7.36
CA LYS A 623 -44.21 -1.26 8.46
C LYS A 623 -43.56 -1.10 9.80
N GLN A 624 -44.32 -0.56 10.74
CA GLN A 624 -43.89 -0.42 12.12
C GLN A 624 -43.66 -1.81 12.74
N LEU A 625 -42.64 -1.92 13.59
CA LEU A 625 -42.38 -3.12 14.37
C LEU A 625 -42.32 -2.79 15.86
N SER A 626 -42.65 -3.77 16.69
CA SER A 626 -42.52 -3.73 18.15
C SER A 626 -41.47 -4.73 18.61
N ASN A 627 -41.04 -4.62 19.87
CA ASN A 627 -40.23 -5.68 20.49
C ASN A 627 -41.05 -6.99 20.53
N HIS A 628 -40.43 -8.11 20.18
CA HIS A 628 -41.03 -9.45 20.24
C HIS A 628 -40.29 -10.39 21.19
N THR A 629 -39.11 -10.00 21.69
CA THR A 629 -38.35 -10.77 22.66
C THR A 629 -37.74 -9.88 23.74
N ASP A 630 -37.62 -10.44 24.93
CA ASP A 630 -36.94 -9.90 26.10
C ASP A 630 -35.74 -10.78 26.51
N PHE A 631 -35.30 -11.69 25.64
CA PHE A 631 -34.20 -12.60 25.92
C PHE A 631 -32.85 -11.88 26.01
N TYR A 632 -32.07 -12.20 27.03
CA TYR A 632 -30.70 -11.74 27.24
C TYR A 632 -29.85 -12.85 27.86
N LEU A 633 -28.54 -12.80 27.66
CA LEU A 633 -27.57 -13.74 28.25
C LEU A 633 -26.98 -13.21 29.56
N TRP A 634 -26.72 -11.92 29.62
CA TRP A 634 -26.16 -11.24 30.80
C TRP A 634 -26.69 -9.82 30.88
N ASN A 635 -26.76 -9.25 32.08
CA ASN A 635 -27.20 -7.88 32.33
C ASN A 635 -26.40 -7.27 33.51
N PRO A 636 -25.12 -6.94 33.30
CA PRO A 636 -24.26 -6.47 34.38
C PRO A 636 -24.62 -5.07 34.88
N LEU A 637 -25.36 -4.28 34.10
CA LEU A 637 -25.72 -2.89 34.40
C LEU A 637 -27.16 -2.73 34.91
N ASP A 638 -27.90 -3.84 35.04
CA ASP A 638 -29.30 -3.86 35.49
C ASP A 638 -30.25 -2.98 34.64
N HIS A 639 -30.05 -2.97 33.32
CA HIS A 639 -30.87 -2.20 32.40
C HIS A 639 -32.17 -2.93 32.00
N GLU A 640 -33.13 -2.17 31.45
CA GLU A 640 -34.35 -2.70 30.85
C GLU A 640 -34.41 -2.36 29.35
N PHE A 641 -34.98 -3.25 28.55
CA PHE A 641 -35.10 -3.02 27.12
C PHE A 641 -36.07 -1.86 26.83
N THR A 642 -35.56 -0.85 26.12
CA THR A 642 -36.39 0.26 25.64
C THR A 642 -37.28 -0.17 24.47
N SER A 643 -38.36 0.57 24.22
CA SER A 643 -39.26 0.32 23.07
C SER A 643 -38.51 0.40 21.75
N ASN A 644 -38.95 -0.37 20.73
CA ASN A 644 -38.46 -0.20 19.35
C ASN A 644 -38.91 1.12 18.70
N ILE A 645 -39.86 1.83 19.31
CA ILE A 645 -40.26 3.16 18.86
C ILE A 645 -39.22 4.16 19.39
N PRO A 646 -38.57 4.95 18.50
CA PRO A 646 -37.65 6.01 18.90
C PRO A 646 -38.32 7.01 19.85
N THR A 647 -37.63 7.40 20.92
CA THR A 647 -38.10 8.39 21.88
C THR A 647 -37.37 9.70 21.66
N ILE A 648 -38.08 10.72 21.18
CA ILE A 648 -37.58 12.09 21.01
C ILE A 648 -38.54 13.02 21.77
N ASP A 649 -38.03 14.14 22.27
CA ASP A 649 -38.87 15.17 22.89
C ASP A 649 -39.94 15.66 21.89
N ASN A 650 -41.20 15.65 22.33
CA ASN A 650 -42.38 15.97 21.52
C ASN A 650 -42.61 15.06 20.29
N PHE A 651 -42.16 13.80 20.34
CA PHE A 651 -42.33 12.85 19.24
C PHE A 651 -43.80 12.43 19.03
N ASN A 652 -44.30 12.66 17.82
CA ASN A 652 -45.60 12.12 17.41
C ASN A 652 -45.43 10.67 16.91
N THR A 653 -45.98 9.71 17.65
CA THR A 653 -45.89 8.28 17.30
C THR A 653 -46.52 7.94 15.95
N ASN A 654 -47.38 8.80 15.39
CA ASN A 654 -47.93 8.57 14.06
C ASN A 654 -46.87 8.64 12.94
N LEU A 655 -45.71 9.22 13.20
CA LEU A 655 -44.61 9.35 12.23
C LEU A 655 -43.86 8.03 11.96
N VAL A 656 -44.15 6.97 12.72
CA VAL A 656 -43.58 5.62 12.52
C VAL A 656 -44.61 4.60 12.01
N ASN A 657 -45.84 5.03 11.74
CA ASN A 657 -46.90 4.16 11.25
C ASN A 657 -46.58 3.56 9.88
N ASP A 658 -47.32 2.50 9.52
CA ASP A 658 -47.26 1.89 8.19
C ASP A 658 -47.53 2.94 7.10
N HIS A 659 -46.65 3.00 6.10
CA HIS A 659 -46.76 3.93 4.97
C HIS A 659 -45.97 3.43 3.76
N ASP A 660 -46.34 3.92 2.58
CA ASP A 660 -45.62 3.68 1.34
C ASP A 660 -44.76 4.92 0.96
N ALA A 661 -43.52 4.70 0.56
CA ALA A 661 -42.55 5.75 0.25
C ALA A 661 -42.00 5.60 -1.18
N SER A 662 -42.12 6.65 -1.98
CA SER A 662 -41.50 6.78 -3.30
C SER A 662 -40.50 7.93 -3.25
N ILE A 663 -39.20 7.61 -3.24
CA ILE A 663 -38.12 8.57 -2.98
C ILE A 663 -37.19 8.65 -4.19
N LEU A 664 -37.02 9.85 -4.72
CA LEU A 664 -35.98 10.17 -5.70
C LEU A 664 -34.78 10.80 -4.98
N SER A 665 -33.57 10.43 -5.39
CA SER A 665 -32.32 10.97 -4.87
C SER A 665 -31.39 11.34 -6.02
N ALA A 666 -30.73 12.48 -5.92
CA ALA A 666 -29.69 12.91 -6.83
C ALA A 666 -28.55 13.54 -6.03
N GLU A 667 -27.32 13.09 -6.28
CA GLU A 667 -26.12 13.64 -5.65
C GLU A 667 -25.09 13.97 -6.72
N ILE A 668 -24.55 15.19 -6.66
CA ILE A 668 -23.42 15.62 -7.48
C ILE A 668 -22.26 15.88 -6.53
N SER A 669 -21.12 15.24 -6.80
CA SER A 669 -19.88 15.52 -6.09
C SER A 669 -18.78 15.93 -7.04
N TYR A 670 -18.02 16.98 -6.68
CA TYR A 670 -16.94 17.51 -7.49
C TYR A 670 -15.65 17.66 -6.69
N THR A 671 -14.57 17.06 -7.19
CA THR A 671 -13.22 17.23 -6.67
C THR A 671 -12.32 17.76 -7.79
N PRO A 672 -11.87 19.01 -7.72
CA PRO A 672 -10.93 19.56 -8.71
C PRO A 672 -9.59 18.82 -8.72
N GLU A 673 -8.92 18.75 -9.87
CA GLU A 673 -7.60 18.12 -10.04
C GLU A 673 -7.48 16.74 -9.37
N TYR A 674 -8.49 15.88 -9.58
CA TYR A 674 -8.50 14.56 -8.96
C TYR A 674 -7.60 13.61 -9.75
N TYR A 675 -6.41 13.34 -9.22
CA TYR A 675 -5.50 12.36 -9.80
C TYR A 675 -6.12 10.97 -9.70
N TYR A 676 -5.88 10.14 -10.72
CA TYR A 676 -6.41 8.78 -10.77
C TYR A 676 -5.39 7.81 -11.36
N ARG A 677 -5.65 6.52 -11.14
CA ARG A 677 -4.88 5.38 -11.64
C ARG A 677 -5.79 4.38 -12.33
N MET A 678 -5.25 3.54 -13.19
CA MET A 678 -6.00 2.53 -13.94
C MET A 678 -5.63 1.13 -13.43
N TYR A 679 -6.57 0.46 -12.77
CA TYR A 679 -6.41 -0.92 -12.31
C TYR A 679 -7.40 -1.83 -13.03
N ASP A 680 -6.90 -2.80 -13.81
CA ASP A 680 -7.72 -3.79 -14.54
C ASP A 680 -8.86 -3.14 -15.34
N GLY A 681 -8.51 -2.12 -16.14
CA GLY A 681 -9.46 -1.35 -16.95
C GLY A 681 -10.41 -0.42 -16.15
N VAL A 682 -10.17 -0.21 -14.86
CA VAL A 682 -11.01 0.61 -13.97
C VAL A 682 -10.22 1.79 -13.40
N LYS A 683 -10.79 2.98 -13.55
CA LYS A 683 -10.28 4.20 -12.94
C LYS A 683 -10.44 4.16 -11.41
N ARG A 684 -9.38 4.45 -10.66
CA ARG A 684 -9.40 4.65 -9.20
C ARG A 684 -8.76 5.99 -8.85
N ASN A 685 -9.50 6.86 -8.19
CA ASN A 685 -8.99 8.18 -7.82
C ASN A 685 -8.02 8.05 -6.62
N THR A 686 -6.94 8.83 -6.62
CA THR A 686 -5.83 8.70 -5.64
C THR A 686 -5.81 9.87 -4.65
N HIS A 687 -5.50 11.08 -5.12
CA HIS A 687 -5.42 12.26 -4.27
C HIS A 687 -5.83 13.53 -5.02
N SER A 688 -6.22 14.56 -4.27
CA SER A 688 -6.38 15.92 -4.74
C SER A 688 -5.90 16.91 -3.67
N ARG A 689 -5.46 18.09 -4.12
CA ARG A 689 -5.13 19.23 -3.24
C ARG A 689 -6.37 20.02 -2.80
N PHE A 690 -7.51 19.78 -3.45
CA PHE A 690 -8.76 20.48 -3.21
C PHE A 690 -9.75 19.61 -2.42
N PRO A 691 -10.70 20.21 -1.68
CA PRO A 691 -11.78 19.46 -1.07
C PRO A 691 -12.73 18.87 -2.12
N THR A 692 -13.49 17.86 -1.71
CA THR A 692 -14.66 17.40 -2.45
C THR A 692 -15.86 18.22 -2.01
N PHE A 693 -16.53 18.84 -2.97
CA PHE A 693 -17.81 19.52 -2.78
C PHE A 693 -18.94 18.57 -3.14
N GLY A 694 -19.99 18.51 -2.34
CA GLY A 694 -21.18 17.69 -2.58
C GLY A 694 -22.45 18.54 -2.57
N LEU A 695 -23.39 18.19 -3.44
CA LEU A 695 -24.76 18.69 -3.44
C LEU A 695 -25.67 17.47 -3.54
N SER A 696 -26.50 17.26 -2.53
CA SER A 696 -27.47 16.18 -2.45
C SER A 696 -28.89 16.73 -2.42
N TYR A 697 -29.77 16.11 -3.18
CA TYR A 697 -31.20 16.41 -3.22
C TYR A 697 -32.00 15.12 -3.10
N LYS A 698 -32.93 15.07 -2.15
CA LYS A 698 -33.88 13.97 -1.97
C LYS A 698 -35.30 14.48 -2.04
N LYS A 699 -36.18 13.75 -2.71
CA LYS A 699 -37.59 14.09 -2.86
C LYS A 699 -38.50 12.89 -2.57
N GLY A 700 -39.41 13.03 -1.61
CA GLY A 700 -40.57 12.15 -1.46
C GLY A 700 -41.67 12.57 -2.43
N ILE A 701 -42.22 11.62 -3.19
CA ILE A 701 -43.22 11.91 -4.24
C ILE A 701 -44.56 11.27 -3.87
N LYS A 702 -45.49 12.10 -3.38
CA LYS A 702 -46.85 11.68 -3.03
C LYS A 702 -47.60 11.08 -4.23
N ASN A 703 -48.45 10.08 -3.97
CA ASN A 703 -49.29 9.37 -4.93
C ASN A 703 -48.56 8.56 -6.02
N LEU A 704 -47.24 8.66 -6.15
CA LEU A 704 -46.48 7.79 -7.04
C LEU A 704 -46.42 6.39 -6.40
N PHE A 705 -47.00 5.40 -7.05
CA PHE A 705 -47.18 4.03 -6.51
C PHE A 705 -47.86 4.00 -5.13
N ASN A 706 -48.85 4.88 -4.92
CA ASN A 706 -49.56 5.06 -3.64
C ASN A 706 -48.67 5.55 -2.48
N SER A 707 -47.59 6.27 -2.79
CA SER A 707 -46.74 6.81 -1.73
C SER A 707 -47.44 7.90 -0.91
N ASP A 708 -47.26 7.83 0.41
CA ASP A 708 -47.75 8.77 1.40
C ASP A 708 -46.77 9.92 1.68
N THR A 709 -45.51 9.81 1.23
CA THR A 709 -44.43 10.77 1.57
C THR A 709 -44.39 11.95 0.58
N ASP A 710 -44.31 13.18 1.10
CA ASP A 710 -44.11 14.42 0.34
C ASP A 710 -43.10 15.32 1.06
N PHE A 711 -41.87 15.35 0.55
CA PHE A 711 -40.82 16.21 1.10
C PHE A 711 -39.74 16.53 0.07
N ASP A 712 -38.97 17.58 0.33
CA ASP A 712 -37.82 17.99 -0.47
C ASP A 712 -36.67 18.35 0.47
N GLN A 713 -35.56 17.63 0.38
CA GLN A 713 -34.36 17.86 1.20
C GLN A 713 -33.20 18.27 0.29
N LEU A 714 -32.49 19.34 0.69
CA LEU A 714 -31.27 19.80 0.04
C LEU A 714 -30.12 19.80 1.06
N GLU A 715 -28.96 19.25 0.70
CA GLU A 715 -27.76 19.23 1.54
C GLU A 715 -26.52 19.61 0.72
N LEU A 716 -25.69 20.49 1.27
CA LEU A 716 -24.38 20.86 0.77
C LEU A 716 -23.32 20.27 1.69
N SER A 717 -22.25 19.70 1.11
CA SER A 717 -21.14 19.15 1.89
C SER A 717 -19.78 19.55 1.34
N VAL A 718 -18.81 19.66 2.25
CA VAL A 718 -17.39 19.89 1.94
C VAL A 718 -16.56 18.95 2.79
N LYS A 719 -15.75 18.11 2.15
CA LYS A 719 -14.87 17.15 2.84
C LYS A 719 -13.45 17.20 2.30
N GLN A 720 -12.46 17.12 3.19
CA GLN A 720 -11.05 17.03 2.80
C GLN A 720 -10.22 16.29 3.84
N GLY A 721 -9.22 15.54 3.36
CA GLY A 721 -8.10 15.06 4.16
C GLY A 721 -6.81 15.75 3.74
N ILE A 722 -6.15 16.43 4.67
CA ILE A 722 -4.89 17.12 4.45
C ILE A 722 -3.81 16.42 5.28
N ASN A 723 -2.78 15.89 4.62
CA ASN A 723 -1.60 15.39 5.31
C ASN A 723 -0.64 16.56 5.59
N VAL A 724 -0.68 17.05 6.83
CA VAL A 724 0.16 18.15 7.29
C VAL A 724 1.41 17.58 7.93
N ARG A 725 2.35 17.06 7.13
CA ARG A 725 3.69 16.55 7.51
C ARG A 725 3.88 16.31 9.02
N ARG A 726 4.44 17.30 9.74
CA ARG A 726 4.83 17.21 11.17
C ARG A 726 3.66 17.13 12.15
N LEU A 727 2.49 17.61 11.78
CA LEU A 727 1.29 17.61 12.61
C LEU A 727 0.48 16.31 12.43
N GLY A 728 0.62 15.63 11.29
CA GLY A 728 -0.12 14.42 10.95
C GLY A 728 -1.25 14.71 9.95
N THR A 729 -2.25 13.84 9.92
CA THR A 729 -3.38 13.95 8.98
C THR A 729 -4.53 14.68 9.66
N VAL A 730 -4.97 15.79 9.07
CA VAL A 730 -6.18 16.51 9.44
C VAL A 730 -7.28 16.10 8.46
N ARG A 731 -8.38 15.57 8.97
CA ARG A 731 -9.59 15.30 8.17
C ARG A 731 -10.71 16.19 8.69
N TYR A 732 -11.39 16.87 7.77
CA TYR A 732 -12.60 17.61 8.12
C TYR A 732 -13.75 17.29 7.16
N SER A 733 -14.96 17.37 7.69
CA SER A 733 -16.22 17.23 6.96
C SER A 733 -17.21 18.24 7.50
N LEU A 734 -17.77 19.05 6.62
CA LEU A 734 -18.82 20.02 6.94
C LEU A 734 -20.03 19.69 6.08
N ALA A 735 -21.22 19.67 6.66
CA ALA A 735 -22.46 19.53 5.93
C ALA A 735 -23.52 20.50 6.47
N ALA A 736 -24.32 21.06 5.57
CA ALA A 736 -25.41 21.97 5.88
C ALA A 736 -26.60 21.62 4.99
N GLY A 737 -27.76 21.45 5.58
CA GLY A 737 -28.95 21.06 4.83
C GLY A 737 -30.24 21.58 5.42
N SER A 738 -31.30 21.48 4.63
CA SER A 738 -32.65 21.84 5.05
C SER A 738 -33.69 21.06 4.27
N PHE A 739 -34.82 20.81 4.91
CA PHE A 739 -36.04 20.44 4.23
C PHE A 739 -36.69 21.72 3.69
N LEU A 740 -36.87 21.78 2.38
CA LEU A 740 -37.56 22.86 1.66
C LEU A 740 -39.08 22.63 1.66
N ASN A 741 -39.48 21.38 1.78
CA ASN A 741 -40.84 20.89 1.91
C ASN A 741 -40.84 19.69 2.87
N ASP A 742 -41.80 19.67 3.78
CA ASP A 742 -41.99 18.64 4.81
C ASP A 742 -43.48 18.36 5.07
N ASN A 743 -44.33 18.52 4.03
CA ASN A 743 -45.79 18.34 4.12
C ASN A 743 -46.21 16.99 4.72
N ASP A 744 -45.64 15.90 4.21
CA ASP A 744 -45.92 14.53 4.67
C ASP A 744 -44.59 13.77 4.83
N LEU A 745 -43.92 14.01 5.95
CA LEU A 745 -42.63 13.40 6.27
C LEU A 745 -42.76 12.41 7.43
N TYR A 746 -42.19 11.22 7.27
CA TYR A 746 -42.14 10.18 8.29
C TYR A 746 -40.77 10.12 8.96
N PHE A 747 -40.71 9.55 10.16
CA PHE A 747 -39.50 9.56 10.96
C PHE A 747 -38.31 8.87 10.27
N ALA A 748 -38.57 7.82 9.48
CA ALA A 748 -37.54 7.11 8.70
C ALA A 748 -36.86 7.96 7.60
N ASP A 749 -37.44 9.12 7.27
CA ASP A 749 -36.90 10.04 6.25
C ASP A 749 -36.37 11.34 6.87
N TYR A 750 -36.29 11.43 8.20
CA TYR A 750 -35.65 12.56 8.87
C TYR A 750 -34.15 12.61 8.54
N LYS A 751 -33.53 13.77 8.70
CA LYS A 751 -32.06 13.81 8.79
C LYS A 751 -31.68 13.28 10.15
N HIS A 752 -30.98 12.15 10.14
CA HIS A 752 -30.32 11.59 11.31
C HIS A 752 -28.83 11.91 11.27
N PHE A 753 -28.12 11.68 12.37
CA PHE A 753 -26.72 12.05 12.53
C PHE A 753 -25.95 10.89 13.11
N GLY A 754 -24.88 10.47 12.42
CA GLY A 754 -24.14 9.29 12.85
C GLY A 754 -23.52 9.44 14.24
N THR A 755 -23.92 8.55 15.15
CA THR A 755 -23.38 8.51 16.52
C THR A 755 -23.02 7.08 16.97
N ASN A 756 -22.37 6.96 18.13
CA ASN A 756 -21.95 5.72 18.78
C ASN A 756 -22.07 5.77 20.31
N THR A 757 -23.29 5.80 20.85
CA THR A 757 -23.53 5.94 22.31
C THR A 757 -22.88 4.84 23.15
N SER A 758 -22.78 3.60 22.65
CA SER A 758 -22.15 2.49 23.37
C SER A 758 -20.69 2.79 23.78
N PHE A 759 -20.28 2.34 24.97
CA PHE A 759 -18.88 2.45 25.41
C PHE A 759 -17.95 1.47 24.67
N ILE A 760 -18.51 0.46 24.00
CA ILE A 760 -17.80 -0.43 23.08
C ILE A 760 -18.12 0.02 21.66
N ILE A 761 -17.09 0.22 20.84
CA ILE A 761 -17.23 0.58 19.43
C ILE A 761 -16.38 -0.33 18.55
N GLY A 762 -16.73 -0.44 17.26
CA GLY A 762 -15.86 -1.08 16.28
C GLY A 762 -14.62 -0.21 16.01
N THR A 763 -13.50 -0.85 15.70
CA THR A 763 -12.27 -0.15 15.32
C THR A 763 -12.33 0.48 13.92
N SER A 764 -13.24 0.01 13.04
CA SER A 764 -13.19 0.29 11.59
C SER A 764 -14.07 1.45 11.20
N GLU A 765 -15.29 1.48 11.73
CA GLU A 765 -16.33 2.37 11.24
C GLU A 765 -17.33 2.63 12.37
N GLY A 766 -17.77 3.89 12.43
CA GLY A 766 -18.81 4.36 13.33
C GLY A 766 -19.04 5.85 13.08
N GLY A 767 -20.28 6.29 13.32
CA GLY A 767 -20.67 7.70 13.22
C GLY A 767 -19.72 8.68 13.93
N PRO A 768 -19.61 9.92 13.44
CA PRO A 768 -18.64 10.88 13.95
C PRO A 768 -18.85 11.24 15.42
N PHE A 769 -20.10 11.27 15.88
CA PHE A 769 -20.42 11.56 17.28
C PHE A 769 -20.19 10.34 18.17
N ARG A 770 -19.65 10.56 19.37
CA ARG A 770 -19.34 9.48 20.32
C ARG A 770 -20.28 9.43 21.50
N LEU A 771 -20.77 10.57 21.99
CA LEU A 771 -21.56 10.60 23.23
C LEU A 771 -23.05 10.87 23.00
N MET A 772 -23.39 11.51 21.89
CA MET A 772 -24.76 11.88 21.54
C MET A 772 -25.65 10.65 21.36
N ASP A 773 -26.91 10.70 21.79
CA ASP A 773 -27.81 9.56 21.66
C ASP A 773 -28.36 9.39 20.22
N TYR A 774 -28.65 8.16 19.80
CA TYR A 774 -28.85 7.78 18.38
C TYR A 774 -29.91 8.57 17.63
N TYR A 775 -31.03 8.87 18.27
CA TYR A 775 -32.16 9.52 17.60
C TYR A 775 -32.43 10.94 18.11
N GLU A 776 -31.69 11.39 19.13
CA GLU A 776 -31.96 12.60 19.91
C GLU A 776 -32.04 13.88 19.05
N TYR A 777 -31.11 14.03 18.12
CA TYR A 777 -31.00 15.22 17.27
C TYR A 777 -31.66 15.08 15.89
N SER A 778 -32.34 13.96 15.63
CA SER A 778 -33.02 13.72 14.35
C SER A 778 -33.95 14.88 14.01
N THR A 779 -33.86 15.43 12.80
CA THR A 779 -34.58 16.65 12.44
C THR A 779 -35.19 16.61 11.05
N HIS A 780 -36.32 17.29 10.91
CA HIS A 780 -36.98 17.61 9.66
C HIS A 780 -36.82 19.09 9.27
N LYS A 781 -35.94 19.84 9.95
CA LYS A 781 -35.69 21.27 9.70
C LYS A 781 -34.25 21.49 9.24
N SER A 782 -33.80 22.75 9.22
CA SER A 782 -32.43 23.10 8.84
C SER A 782 -31.43 22.62 9.88
N TYR A 783 -30.27 22.16 9.41
CA TYR A 783 -29.19 21.63 10.23
C TYR A 783 -27.81 21.98 9.66
N PHE A 784 -26.82 21.95 10.55
CA PHE A 784 -25.40 22.07 10.23
C PHE A 784 -24.61 21.10 11.11
N GLU A 785 -23.71 20.34 10.48
CA GLU A 785 -22.75 19.48 11.18
C GLU A 785 -21.32 19.75 10.70
N GLY A 786 -20.38 19.64 11.63
CA GLY A 786 -18.97 19.85 11.37
C GLY A 786 -18.11 18.90 12.18
N HIS A 787 -17.19 18.24 11.49
CA HIS A 787 -16.30 17.22 12.06
C HIS A 787 -14.87 17.54 11.71
N VAL A 788 -13.99 17.49 12.71
CA VAL A 788 -12.55 17.64 12.54
C VAL A 788 -11.84 16.56 13.35
N ARG A 789 -10.98 15.80 12.67
CA ARG A 789 -10.12 14.78 13.27
C ARG A 789 -8.67 15.07 12.92
N LEU A 790 -7.83 15.23 13.93
CA LEU A 790 -6.38 15.30 13.80
C LEU A 790 -5.78 13.97 14.28
N GLU A 791 -5.16 13.22 13.37
CA GLU A 791 -4.46 11.99 13.69
C GLU A 791 -2.96 12.17 13.50
N SER A 792 -2.17 11.84 14.52
CA SER A 792 -0.73 12.04 14.52
C SER A 792 0.00 10.94 15.30
N ASP A 793 1.23 10.65 14.92
CA ASP A 793 2.08 9.74 15.69
C ASP A 793 2.58 10.36 17.00
N ARG A 794 2.43 11.67 17.21
CA ARG A 794 2.90 12.36 18.43
C ARG A 794 2.19 13.70 18.66
N ILE A 795 1.29 13.78 19.65
CA ILE A 795 0.61 15.02 20.06
C ILE A 795 1.06 15.39 21.48
N LEU A 796 0.62 14.60 22.47
CA LEU A 796 0.79 14.79 23.89
C LEU A 796 1.38 13.54 24.56
N LEU A 797 0.67 12.40 24.55
CA LEU A 797 1.04 11.24 25.38
C LEU A 797 2.31 10.53 24.91
N LYS A 798 2.57 10.46 23.59
CA LYS A 798 3.82 9.89 23.06
C LYS A 798 5.02 10.81 23.20
N ARG A 799 4.89 11.94 23.92
CA ARG A 799 6.05 12.67 24.44
C ARG A 799 6.68 11.97 25.65
N LEU A 800 5.95 11.08 26.33
CA LEU A 800 6.47 10.27 27.42
C LEU A 800 7.44 9.19 26.89
N PRO A 801 8.61 8.98 27.52
CA PRO A 801 9.61 8.00 27.07
C PRO A 801 9.12 6.55 26.98
N VAL A 802 8.08 6.19 27.73
CA VAL A 802 7.51 4.84 27.71
C VAL A 802 6.65 4.61 26.47
N LEU A 803 5.98 5.66 25.97
CA LEU A 803 5.01 5.56 24.88
C LEU A 803 5.58 5.98 23.52
N ASN A 804 6.75 6.63 23.48
CA ASN A 804 7.35 7.17 22.25
C ASN A 804 7.67 6.10 21.19
N LYS A 805 8.01 4.87 21.61
CA LYS A 805 8.34 3.70 20.77
C LYS A 805 7.15 2.76 20.55
N THR A 806 5.95 3.15 20.96
CA THR A 806 4.76 2.33 20.74
C THR A 806 4.17 2.58 19.35
N LEU A 807 3.47 1.57 18.83
CA LEU A 807 2.82 1.64 17.51
C LEU A 807 1.58 2.54 17.50
N MET A 808 1.14 2.95 18.69
CA MET A 808 -0.07 3.71 18.93
C MET A 808 -0.06 5.05 18.18
N ARG A 809 -1.25 5.49 17.77
CA ARG A 809 -1.48 6.83 17.22
C ARG A 809 -2.32 7.65 18.17
N GLU A 810 -2.10 8.95 18.18
CA GLU A 810 -2.90 9.89 18.95
C GLU A 810 -3.91 10.56 18.02
N ALA A 811 -5.15 10.69 18.47
CA ALA A 811 -6.22 11.35 17.73
C ALA A 811 -6.90 12.40 18.58
N VAL A 812 -7.16 13.58 18.01
CA VAL A 812 -7.98 14.63 18.60
C VAL A 812 -9.23 14.79 17.74
N TYR A 813 -10.39 14.83 18.40
CA TYR A 813 -11.69 14.91 17.78
C TYR A 813 -12.37 16.21 18.19
N PHE A 814 -13.01 16.86 17.23
CA PHE A 814 -13.91 17.98 17.44
C PHE A 814 -15.12 17.78 16.54
N ASN A 815 -16.30 17.64 17.13
CA ASN A 815 -17.55 17.50 16.41
C ASN A 815 -18.54 18.57 16.89
N TYR A 816 -19.32 19.11 15.95
CA TYR A 816 -20.30 20.16 16.20
C TYR A 816 -21.58 19.85 15.42
N LEU A 817 -22.73 20.04 16.05
CA LEU A 817 -24.05 19.87 15.48
C LEU A 817 -24.95 21.03 15.89
N SER A 818 -25.71 21.55 14.95
CA SER A 818 -26.74 22.55 15.20
C SER A 818 -27.98 22.17 14.40
N THR A 819 -29.11 22.00 15.07
CA THR A 819 -30.41 21.77 14.44
C THR A 819 -31.40 22.84 14.88
N THR A 820 -32.34 23.18 14.01
CA THR A 820 -33.37 24.18 14.33
C THR A 820 -34.28 23.65 15.44
N GLY A 821 -34.40 24.37 16.55
CA GLY A 821 -35.25 24.01 17.69
C GLY A 821 -34.50 23.40 18.88
N ASN A 822 -33.25 22.95 18.69
CA ASN A 822 -32.41 22.41 19.76
C ASN A 822 -31.23 23.34 20.06
N TYR A 823 -30.69 23.25 21.28
CA TYR A 823 -29.39 23.87 21.58
C TYR A 823 -28.28 23.18 20.79
N PRO A 824 -27.31 23.93 20.24
CA PRO A 824 -26.17 23.35 19.53
C PRO A 824 -25.42 22.36 20.42
N TYR A 825 -25.05 21.22 19.86
CA TYR A 825 -24.25 20.20 20.51
C TYR A 825 -22.81 20.25 20.01
N PHE A 826 -21.83 20.10 20.90
CA PHE A 826 -20.46 19.86 20.49
C PHE A 826 -19.77 18.88 21.41
N GLU A 827 -18.82 18.13 20.87
CA GLU A 827 -17.99 17.22 21.64
C GLU A 827 -16.53 17.33 21.23
N VAL A 828 -15.66 17.18 22.23
CA VAL A 828 -14.21 17.16 22.06
C VAL A 828 -13.70 15.87 22.66
N GLY A 829 -12.82 15.20 21.92
CA GLY A 829 -12.26 13.94 22.35
C GLY A 829 -10.76 13.81 22.10
N TYR A 830 -10.15 12.93 22.86
CA TYR A 830 -8.77 12.53 22.71
C TYR A 830 -8.66 11.00 22.78
N GLY A 831 -7.99 10.38 21.80
CA GLY A 831 -7.89 8.94 21.68
C GLY A 831 -6.48 8.42 21.43
N LEU A 832 -6.22 7.23 21.95
CA LEU A 832 -5.08 6.38 21.62
C LEU A 832 -5.56 5.21 20.77
N ASN A 833 -5.17 5.23 19.50
CA ASN A 833 -5.56 4.23 18.53
C ASN A 833 -4.44 3.19 18.33
N GLN A 834 -4.79 1.98 17.91
CA GLN A 834 -3.85 0.89 17.64
C GLN A 834 -3.04 0.44 18.88
N ILE A 835 -3.65 0.45 20.05
CA ILE A 835 -3.10 -0.17 21.26
C ILE A 835 -2.98 -1.68 20.99
N PHE A 836 -1.75 -2.20 21.03
CA PHE A 836 -1.41 -3.56 20.60
C PHE A 836 -1.90 -3.91 19.17
N LEU A 837 -2.00 -2.90 18.28
CA LEU A 837 -2.52 -3.00 16.91
C LEU A 837 -3.98 -3.47 16.81
N MET A 838 -4.71 -3.54 17.92
CA MET A 838 -6.06 -4.09 17.97
C MET A 838 -7.05 -3.12 18.60
N PHE A 839 -6.69 -2.44 19.68
CA PHE A 839 -7.66 -1.67 20.48
C PHE A 839 -7.51 -0.17 20.30
N ASN A 840 -8.62 0.55 20.47
CA ASN A 840 -8.62 2.00 20.62
C ASN A 840 -9.17 2.36 22.00
N VAL A 841 -8.60 3.37 22.65
CA VAL A 841 -9.17 3.95 23.87
C VAL A 841 -9.33 5.44 23.66
N GLU A 842 -10.56 5.92 23.72
CA GLU A 842 -10.89 7.31 23.46
C GLU A 842 -11.67 7.91 24.64
N VAL A 843 -11.43 9.17 24.97
CA VAL A 843 -12.12 9.90 26.04
C VAL A 843 -12.76 11.14 25.43
N PHE A 844 -14.04 11.38 25.73
CA PHE A 844 -14.83 12.49 25.18
C PHE A 844 -15.52 13.28 26.28
N GLY A 845 -15.69 14.58 26.03
CA GLY A 845 -16.62 15.45 26.74
C GLY A 845 -17.61 16.09 25.75
N GLY A 846 -18.90 15.96 26.01
CA GLY A 846 -20.00 16.48 25.21
C GLY A 846 -20.75 17.61 25.93
N PHE A 847 -21.18 18.60 25.16
CA PHE A 847 -21.76 19.84 25.66
C PHE A 847 -23.01 20.21 24.84
N LYS A 848 -24.07 20.63 25.52
CA LYS A 848 -25.28 21.21 24.92
C LYS A 848 -25.32 22.71 25.24
N GLY A 849 -25.20 23.55 24.22
CA GLY A 849 -25.01 24.99 24.40
C GLY A 849 -23.75 25.28 25.22
N ALA A 850 -23.87 25.97 26.35
CA ALA A 850 -22.75 26.24 27.25
C ALA A 850 -22.61 25.21 28.40
N GLN A 851 -23.52 24.23 28.48
CA GLN A 851 -23.61 23.28 29.59
C GLN A 851 -22.93 21.96 29.22
N HIS A 852 -22.15 21.43 30.15
CA HIS A 852 -21.59 20.07 30.05
C HIS A 852 -22.70 19.06 30.29
N GLU A 853 -22.82 18.07 29.40
CA GLU A 853 -23.90 17.07 29.43
C GLU A 853 -23.35 15.65 29.59
N TYR A 854 -22.34 15.28 28.79
CA TYR A 854 -21.84 13.91 28.73
C TYR A 854 -20.33 13.84 28.94
N THR A 855 -19.88 12.81 29.65
CA THR A 855 -18.47 12.38 29.65
C THR A 855 -18.45 10.87 29.46
N GLY A 856 -17.62 10.39 28.54
CA GLY A 856 -17.56 8.95 28.28
C GLY A 856 -16.20 8.50 27.80
N ILE A 857 -15.93 7.22 28.06
CA ILE A 857 -14.77 6.50 27.55
C ILE A 857 -15.27 5.49 26.51
N LYS A 858 -14.57 5.40 25.39
CA LYS A 858 -14.84 4.45 24.32
C LYS A 858 -13.69 3.47 24.20
N ILE A 859 -14.04 2.19 24.09
CA ILE A 859 -13.12 1.10 23.85
C ILE A 859 -13.44 0.53 22.46
N GLY A 860 -12.54 0.81 21.52
CA GLY A 860 -12.57 0.22 20.19
C GLY A 860 -12.05 -1.21 20.25
N ILE A 861 -12.85 -2.17 19.79
CA ILE A 861 -12.49 -3.59 19.70
C ILE A 861 -12.58 -4.02 18.22
N PRO A 862 -11.59 -4.77 17.71
CA PRO A 862 -11.67 -5.27 16.35
C PRO A 862 -12.68 -6.42 16.31
N PHE A 863 -13.64 -6.33 15.39
CA PHE A 863 -14.58 -7.42 15.19
C PHE A 863 -13.98 -8.43 14.21
N VAL A 864 -14.01 -9.71 14.61
CA VAL A 864 -13.48 -10.79 13.78
C VAL A 864 -14.50 -11.13 12.71
N GLY A 865 -14.19 -10.78 11.46
CA GLY A 865 -15.00 -11.14 10.28
C GLY A 865 -14.39 -12.34 9.57
N ARG A 866 -15.21 -13.29 9.15
CA ARG A 866 -14.75 -14.42 8.33
C ARG A 866 -15.03 -14.13 6.85
N ASN A 867 -14.00 -14.18 6.03
CA ASN A 867 -14.11 -13.99 4.58
C ASN A 867 -13.65 -15.27 3.87
N GLY A 868 -14.61 -16.18 3.63
CA GLY A 868 -14.31 -17.52 3.10
C GLY A 868 -13.52 -18.39 4.08
N ASP A 869 -12.40 -18.95 3.63
CA ASP A 869 -11.49 -19.75 4.49
C ASP A 869 -10.56 -18.89 5.36
N SER A 870 -10.52 -17.56 5.13
CA SER A 870 -9.70 -16.62 5.90
C SER A 870 -10.46 -16.03 7.08
N VAL A 871 -9.83 -16.04 8.25
CA VAL A 871 -10.27 -15.27 9.42
C VAL A 871 -9.56 -13.93 9.35
N THR A 872 -10.33 -12.88 9.14
CA THR A 872 -9.81 -11.51 9.13
C THR A 872 -10.19 -10.85 10.45
N ILE A 873 -9.18 -10.52 11.25
CA ILE A 873 -9.37 -9.63 12.40
C ILE A 873 -9.45 -8.23 11.79
N GLY A 874 -10.68 -7.80 11.51
CA GLY A 874 -10.97 -6.55 10.83
C GLY A 874 -10.87 -5.41 11.83
N GLY A 875 -9.82 -4.61 11.64
CA GLY A 875 -9.65 -3.28 12.19
C GLY A 875 -10.62 -2.35 11.54
#